data_AF-A0A2V2E6V5-F1
#
_entry.id   AF-A0A2V2E6V5-F1
#
_cell.length_a   1.000
_cell.length_b   1.000
_cell.length_c   1.000
_cell.angle_alpha   90.00
_cell.angle_beta   90.00
_cell.angle_gamma   90.00
#
_symmetry.space_group_name_H-M   'P 1'
#
loop_
_entity.id
_entity.type
_entity.pdbx_description
1 polymer ?
#
loop_
_entity_poly.entity_id
_entity_poly.type
_entity_poly.pdbx_seq_one_letter_code
_entity_poly.pdbx_strand_id
1 'polypeptide(L)'
;MTEKVKEFCAKKVNKAIALMLTLAMVFTMVPALAFPVFAEGNKIIVVDGSTGGYALTAAGVNSAINAAVAGGTVYINGMVDVDNIIIVNKSITISGDSGSILLRKNTYAGKMISVSSWADLTIDTITIDGNNVSNSNSVIMTSSNSTLTMNSGCIKNNICFGYGSAINNSGMFIMNGGSILSNKTGYYGSALSNNGTFIMNSGTISDNMANMGGGGVYNINNATINGGTISGNTAKSGGGVYDGGIFKVSGTACVTGNKKSDGTVNNVYITSGKTITLTDNNYSGSVGINMDTTGTAIVADIGVTLTSDHKDQFFIDNMARGSDIYDAVLNNNDNQIEVQKIGGSQIKTAGNLSDLNFAISGAANDTMTYINITDDIPVTSQISISAKNITLYSSTGKSLTRGSSDIILFNVSNSSKFAIRDLTIDGRKDTFTDNTKTLIYNNNSKVILNPGTVLTNNTASYGSAINNYGTLLMNDGSISKNVATGVSGNYGSIYNNGTFTLNGGNISEGTNIGVFNYGSLYMNGGSIIKMASTIVSGGVNNNGTFAMSGGIISGNTAIYGGGVNNNGTFTMSGGIISGNTASSGGGVYNNSTFNIKGASNITDNYNIYPSVNNVEIATDKTMTVTGALNGTIGVTMRTYGTAAKGTVDYKITENDVKCFKSDASGYEVTKVDNSIKIAVPAPKIATQPQSFTKKIGETAKFSVVATNVNTYQWQVNKNDEKGFQNINDATSADYSVVMSADMDGYKYQCVVTGAGGSVTSDTATLNLFTYKVTINAGSGTATYNSTTKNSIDVQVPDGKSLGDMGITFTPLADYVVSGFTDVTIIDSIKTYSSLSEIKPISDMSINVNYKKTPALALAVSTDKPTYSDTLTLTATLSKIANVNNVSLDFYNGETKIGFGTTNDKGVATITYDVTSLDSLNFSVKYAGDDNNTANVATLGQLTVAKKELTVNVSIKDKQYDGLNTAEFNQTPTLVGVASGDTVSLTNVTPTFASVNVEDIININFTDEFTISGTDANNYTLIQPTGITASIYNNYTAVKDTDYTVTTNDWANTAFEIKAKPGYMVSMRDIANSNYWHDQNSNLMFEGETANGKVNFYVKNTATGAISKVVTETFKIDQTKPENVTVSYQDNGWKQFLNAITFGLFFKDTITVKITATDTLSGVKEFKYTIGGAEQTIVATDGSAEFNIQPQYKGN
;
A
#
# COMPACT_ATOMS: atom_id res chain seq x y z
N MET A 1 51.35 -63.84 12.15
CA MET A 1 51.55 -62.39 12.43
C MET A 1 51.52 -61.53 11.16
N THR A 2 51.91 -62.06 10.00
CA THR A 2 51.93 -61.31 8.73
C THR A 2 50.55 -61.14 8.06
N GLU A 3 49.54 -61.93 8.41
CA GLU A 3 48.15 -61.71 7.96
C GLU A 3 47.37 -60.69 8.80
N LYS A 4 47.62 -60.59 10.11
CA LYS A 4 46.97 -59.58 10.96
C LYS A 4 47.45 -58.14 10.70
N VAL A 5 48.58 -57.95 10.01
CA VAL A 5 49.08 -56.62 9.60
C VAL A 5 48.47 -56.18 8.25
N LYS A 6 48.18 -57.10 7.33
CA LYS A 6 47.50 -56.77 6.06
C LYS A 6 46.03 -56.35 6.28
N GLU A 7 45.36 -56.93 7.26
CA GLU A 7 44.00 -56.53 7.65
C GLU A 7 43.96 -55.17 8.37
N PHE A 8 45.03 -54.81 9.08
CA PHE A 8 45.18 -53.52 9.76
C PHE A 8 45.50 -52.36 8.80
N CYS A 9 46.27 -52.62 7.73
CA CYS A 9 46.53 -51.63 6.67
C CYS A 9 45.34 -51.44 5.71
N ALA A 10 44.56 -52.48 5.41
CA ALA A 10 43.38 -52.36 4.54
C ALA A 10 42.23 -51.57 5.18
N LYS A 11 42.03 -51.66 6.51
CA LYS A 11 41.01 -50.87 7.24
C LYS A 11 41.38 -49.39 7.39
N LYS A 12 42.66 -49.01 7.41
CA LYS A 12 43.08 -47.60 7.48
C LYS A 12 43.12 -46.91 6.11
N VAL A 13 43.44 -47.61 5.02
CA VAL A 13 43.45 -47.00 3.67
C VAL A 13 42.02 -46.79 3.14
N ASN A 14 41.07 -47.69 3.39
CA ASN A 14 39.67 -47.45 3.03
C ASN A 14 38.98 -46.40 3.92
N LYS A 15 39.39 -46.23 5.19
CA LYS A 15 38.95 -45.09 6.01
C LYS A 15 39.60 -43.79 5.58
N ALA A 16 40.86 -43.77 5.12
CA ALA A 16 41.52 -42.55 4.66
C ALA A 16 41.07 -42.11 3.26
N ILE A 17 40.76 -43.04 2.35
CA ILE A 17 40.22 -42.72 1.01
C ILE A 17 38.73 -42.35 1.11
N ALA A 18 37.94 -43.00 1.98
CA ALA A 18 36.58 -42.54 2.28
C ALA A 18 36.60 -41.17 2.99
N LEU A 19 37.53 -40.94 3.92
CA LEU A 19 37.67 -39.65 4.61
C LEU A 19 38.18 -38.54 3.68
N MET A 20 39.07 -38.82 2.72
CA MET A 20 39.54 -37.84 1.72
C MET A 20 38.51 -37.57 0.61
N LEU A 21 37.69 -38.55 0.20
CA LEU A 21 36.57 -38.27 -0.71
C LEU A 21 35.41 -37.54 -0.03
N THR A 22 35.21 -37.73 1.29
CA THR A 22 34.28 -36.88 2.06
C THR A 22 34.86 -35.51 2.43
N LEU A 23 36.19 -35.34 2.52
CA LEU A 23 36.81 -34.02 2.80
C LEU A 23 36.92 -33.13 1.56
N ALA A 24 37.02 -33.71 0.35
CA ALA A 24 37.10 -32.95 -0.90
C ALA A 24 35.74 -32.51 -1.46
N MET A 25 34.63 -33.10 -1.01
CA MET A 25 33.26 -32.66 -1.36
C MET A 25 32.61 -31.74 -0.30
N VAL A 26 33.30 -31.45 0.81
CA VAL A 26 32.79 -30.61 1.91
C VAL A 26 33.49 -29.23 1.96
N PHE A 27 34.28 -28.87 0.94
CA PHE A 27 34.94 -27.56 0.83
C PHE A 27 34.43 -26.74 -0.38
N THR A 28 33.11 -26.54 -0.48
CA THR A 28 32.50 -25.38 -1.20
C THR A 28 31.23 -24.83 -0.53
N MET A 29 30.88 -25.26 0.67
CA MET A 29 29.81 -24.66 1.46
C MET A 29 30.36 -24.22 2.81
N VAL A 30 30.58 -22.91 2.94
CA VAL A 30 30.74 -22.26 4.24
C VAL A 30 29.46 -22.56 5.04
N PRO A 31 29.55 -23.13 6.25
CA PRO A 31 28.39 -23.28 7.10
C PRO A 31 27.99 -21.88 7.56
N ALA A 32 26.82 -21.45 7.08
CA ALA A 32 26.03 -20.44 7.75
C ALA A 32 25.92 -20.84 9.23
N LEU A 33 26.16 -19.86 10.09
CA LEU A 33 26.03 -19.94 11.55
C LEU A 33 24.78 -20.74 11.91
N ALA A 34 24.90 -21.66 12.87
CA ALA A 34 23.76 -22.28 13.50
C ALA A 34 22.88 -21.17 14.10
N PHE A 35 21.74 -20.91 13.45
CA PHE A 35 20.74 -19.98 13.94
C PHE A 35 19.98 -20.63 15.11
N PRO A 36 19.75 -19.92 16.21
CA PRO A 36 18.93 -20.44 17.29
C PRO A 36 17.51 -20.68 16.74
N VAL A 37 17.06 -21.92 16.86
CA VAL A 37 15.66 -22.30 16.64
C VAL A 37 14.84 -21.59 17.73
N PHE A 38 14.17 -20.50 17.39
CA PHE A 38 13.05 -19.96 18.15
C PHE A 38 11.73 -20.47 17.53
N ALA A 39 10.92 -21.05 18.41
CA ALA A 39 9.58 -21.65 18.30
C ALA A 39 8.77 -21.52 16.99
N GLU A 40 8.13 -22.64 16.61
CA GLU A 40 6.93 -22.71 15.78
C GLU A 40 5.89 -21.67 16.23
N GLY A 41 5.46 -20.75 15.36
CA GLY A 41 4.32 -19.87 15.69
C GLY A 41 4.04 -18.66 14.82
N ASN A 42 5.01 -18.13 14.06
CA ASN A 42 4.78 -16.86 13.37
C ASN A 42 3.97 -17.04 12.07
N LYS A 43 2.74 -16.48 12.06
CA LYS A 43 1.87 -16.40 10.88
C LYS A 43 2.36 -15.41 9.83
N ILE A 44 3.19 -14.44 10.22
CA ILE A 44 3.75 -13.40 9.34
C ILE A 44 5.25 -13.27 9.63
N ILE A 45 6.08 -13.28 8.58
CA ILE A 45 7.52 -13.02 8.65
C ILE A 45 7.83 -11.86 7.72
N VAL A 46 8.47 -10.81 8.23
CA VAL A 46 8.81 -9.61 7.47
C VAL A 46 10.20 -9.77 6.85
N VAL A 47 10.33 -9.48 5.55
CA VAL A 47 11.59 -9.35 4.84
C VAL A 47 11.86 -7.86 4.66
N ASP A 48 12.86 -7.39 5.39
CA ASP A 48 13.23 -6.00 5.54
C ASP A 48 14.77 -5.94 5.65
N GLY A 49 15.39 -4.92 5.04
CA GLY A 49 16.85 -4.71 5.12
C GLY A 49 17.32 -4.14 6.46
N SER A 50 16.39 -3.87 7.37
CA SER A 50 16.59 -3.18 8.62
C SER A 50 16.43 -4.09 9.85
N THR A 51 15.88 -5.30 9.77
CA THR A 51 15.72 -6.20 10.94
C THR A 51 16.21 -7.64 10.67
N GLY A 52 17.00 -8.21 11.60
CA GLY A 52 17.09 -9.67 11.76
C GLY A 52 17.93 -10.50 10.76
N GLY A 53 18.85 -9.91 10.00
CA GLY A 53 19.86 -10.68 9.25
C GLY A 53 19.40 -11.28 7.91
N TYR A 54 18.19 -10.97 7.43
CA TYR A 54 17.77 -11.29 6.06
C TYR A 54 18.07 -10.11 5.14
N ALA A 55 19.07 -10.23 4.26
CA ALA A 55 19.31 -9.21 3.24
C ALA A 55 18.09 -9.06 2.32
N LEU A 56 17.80 -7.84 1.82
CA LEU A 56 16.80 -7.53 0.77
C LEU A 56 17.20 -8.14 -0.59
N THR A 57 17.31 -9.45 -0.58
CA THR A 57 17.79 -10.31 -1.65
C THR A 57 16.91 -11.55 -1.72
N ALA A 58 17.03 -12.32 -2.80
CA ALA A 58 16.37 -13.61 -2.90
C ALA A 58 16.72 -14.55 -1.73
N ALA A 59 17.93 -14.48 -1.18
CA ALA A 59 18.36 -15.29 -0.05
C ALA A 59 17.59 -14.97 1.25
N GLY A 60 17.30 -13.70 1.50
CA GLY A 60 16.47 -13.27 2.63
C GLY A 60 15.05 -13.79 2.51
N VAL A 61 14.45 -13.67 1.32
CA VAL A 61 13.10 -14.21 1.05
C VAL A 61 13.06 -15.73 1.21
N ASN A 62 14.04 -16.46 0.69
CA ASN A 62 14.13 -17.92 0.86
C ASN A 62 14.22 -18.32 2.34
N SER A 63 14.98 -17.57 3.13
CA SER A 63 15.14 -17.86 4.54
C SER A 63 13.85 -17.57 5.32
N ALA A 64 13.14 -16.49 4.97
CA ALA A 64 11.80 -16.20 5.51
C ALA A 64 10.78 -17.28 5.13
N ILE A 65 10.78 -17.76 3.87
CA ILE A 65 9.96 -18.90 3.44
C ILE A 65 10.29 -20.13 4.29
N ASN A 66 11.57 -20.44 4.49
CA ASN A 66 11.98 -21.60 5.28
C ASN A 66 11.53 -21.49 6.75
N ALA A 67 11.61 -20.29 7.35
CA ALA A 67 11.17 -20.04 8.72
C ALA A 67 9.65 -20.02 8.88
N ALA A 68 8.89 -19.65 7.85
CA ALA A 68 7.44 -19.55 7.91
C ALA A 68 6.76 -20.91 8.07
N VAL A 69 5.66 -20.95 8.84
CA VAL A 69 4.76 -22.11 8.90
C VAL A 69 4.02 -22.28 7.57
N ALA A 70 3.60 -23.50 7.22
CA ALA A 70 2.77 -23.73 6.04
C ALA A 70 1.44 -22.94 6.15
N GLY A 71 1.09 -22.22 5.09
CA GLY A 71 -0.01 -21.25 5.05
C GLY A 71 0.34 -19.87 5.59
N GLY A 72 1.58 -19.64 6.06
CA GLY A 72 2.05 -18.36 6.58
C GLY A 72 2.28 -17.31 5.49
N THR A 73 2.43 -16.05 5.91
CA THR A 73 2.72 -14.90 5.04
C THR A 73 4.18 -14.47 5.18
N VAL A 74 4.86 -14.31 4.04
CA VAL A 74 6.12 -13.59 3.92
C VAL A 74 5.79 -12.18 3.43
N TYR A 75 6.00 -11.19 4.30
CA TYR A 75 5.66 -9.81 4.05
C TYR A 75 6.90 -9.02 3.65
N ILE A 76 6.91 -8.47 2.44
CA ILE A 76 8.01 -7.69 1.88
C ILE A 76 7.75 -6.23 2.16
N ASN A 77 8.74 -5.55 2.74
CA ASN A 77 8.71 -4.10 2.91
C ASN A 77 9.74 -3.45 1.97
N GLY A 78 9.24 -2.90 0.86
CA GLY A 78 10.08 -2.20 -0.13
C GLY A 78 10.55 -3.11 -1.28
N MET A 79 11.75 -2.83 -1.77
CA MET A 79 12.30 -3.48 -2.96
C MET A 79 13.29 -4.58 -2.58
N VAL A 80 13.12 -5.77 -3.14
CA VAL A 80 14.03 -6.91 -3.00
C VAL A 80 14.74 -7.15 -4.33
N ASP A 81 16.07 -7.14 -4.31
CA ASP A 81 16.87 -7.52 -5.47
C ASP A 81 16.92 -9.05 -5.61
N VAL A 82 16.24 -9.56 -6.63
CA VAL A 82 16.25 -10.99 -6.97
C VAL A 82 17.49 -11.29 -7.79
N ASP A 83 18.55 -11.69 -7.09
CA ASP A 83 19.86 -12.07 -7.62
C ASP A 83 20.09 -13.59 -7.69
N ASN A 84 19.16 -14.35 -7.11
CA ASN A 84 19.08 -15.80 -7.17
C ASN A 84 17.61 -16.24 -7.16
N ILE A 85 17.36 -17.53 -7.37
CA ILE A 85 16.01 -18.09 -7.36
C ILE A 85 15.37 -18.07 -5.97
N ILE A 86 14.10 -17.67 -5.91
CA ILE A 86 13.22 -17.86 -4.75
C ILE A 86 12.49 -19.20 -4.91
N ILE A 87 12.62 -20.10 -3.95
CA ILE A 87 12.07 -21.45 -3.97
C ILE A 87 10.91 -21.54 -2.99
N VAL A 88 9.72 -21.83 -3.51
CA VAL A 88 8.52 -22.12 -2.71
C VAL A 88 8.33 -23.63 -2.67
N ASN A 89 8.50 -24.22 -1.48
CA ASN A 89 8.45 -25.67 -1.25
C ASN A 89 7.33 -26.09 -0.28
N LYS A 90 6.51 -25.13 0.16
CA LYS A 90 5.33 -25.30 1.02
C LYS A 90 4.35 -24.16 0.73
N SER A 91 3.09 -24.30 1.17
CA SER A 91 2.08 -23.27 0.95
C SER A 91 2.47 -21.96 1.66
N ILE A 92 2.61 -20.86 0.94
CA ILE A 92 3.00 -19.54 1.46
C ILE A 92 2.24 -18.43 0.71
N THR A 93 1.96 -17.33 1.42
CA THR A 93 1.55 -16.06 0.80
C THR A 93 2.74 -15.10 0.78
N ILE A 94 3.03 -14.47 -0.36
CA ILE A 94 3.95 -13.34 -0.46
C ILE A 94 3.13 -12.07 -0.65
N SER A 95 3.28 -11.11 0.27
CA SER A 95 2.55 -9.84 0.28
C SER A 95 3.45 -8.67 0.67
N GLY A 96 2.96 -7.43 0.60
CA GLY A 96 3.72 -6.23 0.98
C GLY A 96 2.91 -4.94 0.93
N ASP A 97 3.54 -3.84 1.30
CA ASP A 97 2.96 -2.50 1.19
C ASP A 97 2.83 -2.04 -0.27
N SER A 98 2.10 -0.94 -0.48
CA SER A 98 1.97 -0.33 -1.81
C SER A 98 3.35 0.06 -2.34
N GLY A 99 3.73 -0.48 -3.50
CA GLY A 99 5.06 -0.25 -4.09
C GLY A 99 6.13 -1.26 -3.65
N SER A 100 5.79 -2.30 -2.88
CA SER A 100 6.71 -3.41 -2.61
C SER A 100 6.97 -4.20 -3.89
N ILE A 101 8.26 -4.41 -4.20
CA ILE A 101 8.70 -4.94 -5.49
C ILE A 101 9.71 -6.07 -5.29
N LEU A 102 9.46 -7.23 -5.91
CA LEU A 102 10.51 -8.18 -6.24
C LEU A 102 11.11 -7.77 -7.59
N LEU A 103 12.30 -7.18 -7.57
CA LEU A 103 12.96 -6.65 -8.76
C LEU A 103 14.04 -7.62 -9.23
N ARG A 104 14.01 -8.04 -10.50
CA ARG A 104 15.11 -8.83 -11.05
C ARG A 104 16.39 -8.00 -11.11
N LYS A 105 17.46 -8.52 -10.52
CA LYS A 105 18.78 -7.89 -10.64
C LYS A 105 19.27 -7.95 -12.09
N ASN A 106 19.84 -6.86 -12.60
CA ASN A 106 20.30 -6.75 -14.00
C ASN A 106 21.26 -7.87 -14.43
N THR A 107 22.04 -8.41 -13.49
CA THR A 107 23.01 -9.49 -13.74
C THR A 107 22.42 -10.89 -13.65
N TYR A 108 21.16 -11.03 -13.21
CA TYR A 108 20.51 -12.32 -12.99
C TYR A 108 19.52 -12.64 -14.11
N ALA A 109 19.90 -13.58 -14.98
CA ALA A 109 19.06 -14.04 -16.11
C ALA A 109 18.27 -15.33 -15.80
N GLY A 110 18.25 -15.77 -14.54
CA GLY A 110 17.53 -16.96 -14.09
C GLY A 110 16.04 -16.73 -13.87
N LYS A 111 15.35 -17.78 -13.42
CA LYS A 111 13.95 -17.68 -12.95
C LYS A 111 13.89 -16.99 -11.59
N MET A 112 12.92 -16.12 -11.38
CA MET A 112 12.81 -15.38 -10.10
C MET A 112 12.15 -16.23 -9.02
N ILE A 113 11.06 -16.93 -9.35
CA ILE A 113 10.33 -17.77 -8.40
C ILE A 113 10.08 -19.16 -9.02
N SER A 114 10.29 -20.21 -8.24
CA SER A 114 9.91 -21.58 -8.58
C SER A 114 9.04 -22.18 -7.50
N VAL A 115 7.85 -22.64 -7.90
CA VAL A 115 6.89 -23.33 -7.03
C VAL A 115 7.05 -24.84 -7.24
N SER A 116 7.44 -25.52 -6.17
CA SER A 116 7.68 -26.97 -6.18
C SER A 116 6.36 -27.73 -6.20
N SER A 117 6.39 -29.00 -6.62
CA SER A 117 5.21 -29.86 -6.53
C SER A 117 4.67 -29.95 -5.12
N TRP A 118 3.34 -29.92 -4.98
CA TRP A 118 2.61 -29.91 -3.71
C TRP A 118 2.82 -28.66 -2.84
N ALA A 119 3.41 -27.60 -3.39
CA ALA A 119 3.46 -26.29 -2.75
C ALA A 119 2.44 -25.33 -3.38
N ASP A 120 1.95 -24.39 -2.57
CA ASP A 120 1.09 -23.31 -3.05
C ASP A 120 1.76 -21.95 -2.85
N LEU A 121 1.66 -21.09 -3.84
CA LEU A 121 2.11 -19.70 -3.75
C LEU A 121 0.90 -18.79 -3.94
N THR A 122 0.61 -17.95 -2.97
CA THR A 122 -0.31 -16.83 -3.12
C THR A 122 0.48 -15.54 -3.28
N ILE A 123 0.24 -14.78 -4.34
CA ILE A 123 0.76 -13.43 -4.53
C ILE A 123 -0.36 -12.44 -4.22
N ASP A 124 -0.05 -11.50 -3.33
CA ASP A 124 -0.95 -10.42 -2.95
C ASP A 124 -0.17 -9.10 -2.89
N THR A 125 -0.77 -8.01 -3.36
CA THR A 125 -0.33 -6.60 -3.32
C THR A 125 1.01 -6.23 -3.97
N ILE A 126 1.96 -7.15 -4.11
CA ILE A 126 3.32 -6.87 -4.57
C ILE A 126 3.43 -6.77 -6.09
N THR A 127 4.47 -6.06 -6.55
CA THR A 127 4.91 -6.11 -7.94
C THR A 127 6.08 -7.09 -8.09
N ILE A 128 6.08 -7.91 -9.12
CA ILE A 128 7.20 -8.76 -9.52
C ILE A 128 7.66 -8.25 -10.89
N ASP A 129 8.84 -7.63 -10.91
CA ASP A 129 9.34 -6.90 -12.08
C ASP A 129 10.57 -7.62 -12.65
N GLY A 130 10.44 -8.09 -13.89
CA GLY A 130 11.52 -8.70 -14.66
C GLY A 130 12.62 -7.73 -15.08
N ASN A 131 12.43 -6.43 -14.83
CA ASN A 131 13.38 -5.34 -14.99
C ASN A 131 13.96 -5.22 -16.41
N ASN A 132 13.18 -5.63 -17.42
CA ASN A 132 13.57 -5.69 -18.83
C ASN A 132 14.89 -6.45 -19.08
N VAL A 133 15.31 -7.31 -18.16
CA VAL A 133 16.54 -8.06 -18.28
C VAL A 133 16.35 -9.13 -19.33
N SER A 134 17.15 -9.06 -20.40
CA SER A 134 17.17 -10.05 -21.46
C SER A 134 17.58 -11.42 -20.93
N ASN A 135 16.73 -12.43 -21.11
CA ASN A 135 16.95 -13.75 -20.54
C ASN A 135 16.34 -14.90 -21.38
N SER A 136 16.38 -16.13 -20.86
CA SER A 136 15.78 -17.32 -21.46
C SER A 136 14.79 -18.05 -20.51
N ASN A 137 14.46 -17.44 -19.38
CA ASN A 137 13.71 -18.05 -18.27
C ASN A 137 12.38 -17.33 -18.00
N SER A 138 11.51 -18.01 -17.26
CA SER A 138 10.25 -17.38 -16.85
C SER A 138 10.41 -16.63 -15.52
N VAL A 139 9.57 -15.63 -15.25
CA VAL A 139 9.57 -14.96 -13.92
C VAL A 139 9.15 -15.96 -12.86
N ILE A 140 8.00 -16.59 -13.05
CA ILE A 140 7.46 -17.63 -12.18
C ILE A 140 7.36 -18.94 -12.97
N MET A 141 7.82 -20.03 -12.37
CA MET A 141 7.60 -21.38 -12.87
C MET A 141 6.87 -22.22 -11.83
N THR A 142 5.80 -22.89 -12.25
CA THR A 142 5.05 -23.83 -11.39
C THR A 142 5.33 -25.27 -11.83
N SER A 143 5.40 -26.17 -10.86
CA SER A 143 5.54 -27.62 -11.10
C SER A 143 4.17 -28.29 -11.16
N SER A 144 4.09 -29.52 -11.67
CA SER A 144 2.86 -30.31 -11.56
C SER A 144 2.41 -30.45 -10.09
N ASN A 145 1.11 -30.46 -9.86
CA ASN A 145 0.48 -30.50 -8.52
C ASN A 145 0.84 -29.31 -7.60
N SER A 146 1.27 -28.17 -8.15
CA SER A 146 1.42 -26.92 -7.40
C SER A 146 0.31 -25.94 -7.75
N THR A 147 0.00 -25.01 -6.85
CA THR A 147 -0.96 -23.92 -7.11
C THR A 147 -0.26 -22.57 -7.04
N LEU A 148 -0.43 -21.75 -8.07
CA LEU A 148 -0.18 -20.31 -8.02
C LEU A 148 -1.53 -19.60 -7.94
N THR A 149 -1.72 -18.75 -6.93
CA THR A 149 -2.88 -17.88 -6.81
C THR A 149 -2.43 -16.43 -6.84
N MET A 150 -2.97 -15.63 -7.76
CA MET A 150 -2.74 -14.19 -7.80
C MET A 150 -4.05 -13.48 -7.41
N ASN A 151 -4.07 -12.92 -6.20
CA ASN A 151 -5.23 -12.18 -5.69
C ASN A 151 -5.19 -10.72 -6.15
N SER A 152 -4.00 -10.14 -6.16
CA SER A 152 -3.73 -8.79 -6.65
C SER A 152 -2.26 -8.64 -7.04
N GLY A 153 -1.76 -7.42 -7.15
CA GLY A 153 -0.38 -7.13 -7.53
C GLY A 153 -0.16 -7.11 -9.05
N CYS A 154 1.12 -7.10 -9.44
CA CYS A 154 1.51 -6.92 -10.83
C CYS A 154 2.72 -7.78 -11.20
N ILE A 155 2.71 -8.44 -12.36
CA ILE A 155 3.87 -9.14 -12.92
C ILE A 155 4.23 -8.51 -14.25
N LYS A 156 5.44 -7.94 -14.37
CA LYS A 156 5.76 -7.11 -15.54
C LYS A 156 7.19 -7.16 -16.04
N ASN A 157 7.39 -6.59 -17.24
CA ASN A 157 8.69 -6.24 -17.82
C ASN A 157 9.70 -7.40 -17.93
N ASN A 158 9.24 -8.64 -18.15
CA ASN A 158 10.15 -9.75 -18.46
C ASN A 158 10.45 -9.78 -19.96
N ILE A 159 11.73 -9.83 -20.35
CA ILE A 159 12.15 -9.97 -21.75
C ILE A 159 12.87 -11.31 -21.95
N CYS A 160 12.23 -12.24 -22.66
CA CYS A 160 12.80 -13.54 -22.99
C CYS A 160 13.00 -13.71 -24.51
N PHE A 161 14.17 -14.16 -24.96
CA PHE A 161 14.40 -14.45 -26.38
C PHE A 161 14.04 -15.90 -26.77
N GLY A 162 13.77 -16.76 -25.78
CA GLY A 162 13.42 -18.17 -25.95
C GLY A 162 11.96 -18.48 -25.56
N TYR A 163 11.75 -19.66 -24.98
CA TYR A 163 10.44 -20.17 -24.54
C TYR A 163 9.98 -19.70 -23.15
N GLY A 164 10.72 -18.77 -22.51
CA GLY A 164 10.30 -18.24 -21.22
C GLY A 164 9.07 -17.34 -21.34
N SER A 165 8.41 -17.07 -20.23
CA SER A 165 7.19 -16.26 -20.13
C SER A 165 7.18 -15.48 -18.80
N ALA A 166 6.20 -14.62 -18.55
CA ALA A 166 6.02 -14.09 -17.19
C ALA A 166 5.69 -15.27 -16.24
N ILE A 167 4.71 -16.10 -16.62
CA ILE A 167 4.34 -17.30 -15.89
C ILE A 167 4.43 -18.52 -16.82
N ASN A 168 5.19 -19.53 -16.42
CA ASN A 168 5.16 -20.86 -17.04
C ASN A 168 4.43 -21.81 -16.09
N ASN A 169 3.21 -22.17 -16.46
CA ASN A 169 2.32 -22.95 -15.62
C ASN A 169 2.29 -24.43 -16.03
N SER A 170 2.84 -25.31 -15.19
CA SER A 170 2.67 -26.77 -15.31
C SER A 170 1.76 -27.36 -14.21
N GLY A 171 1.31 -26.53 -13.27
CA GLY A 171 0.37 -26.86 -12.20
C GLY A 171 -0.98 -26.19 -12.40
N MET A 172 -1.53 -25.60 -11.33
CA MET A 172 -2.75 -24.79 -11.38
C MET A 172 -2.39 -23.31 -11.17
N PHE A 173 -2.89 -22.43 -12.04
CA PHE A 173 -2.80 -20.99 -11.87
C PHE A 173 -4.21 -20.40 -11.75
N ILE A 174 -4.49 -19.72 -10.64
CA ILE A 174 -5.75 -19.01 -10.38
C ILE A 174 -5.45 -17.52 -10.31
N MET A 175 -6.03 -16.74 -11.21
CA MET A 175 -5.95 -15.28 -11.22
C MET A 175 -7.30 -14.70 -10.75
N ASN A 176 -7.35 -14.30 -9.49
CA ASN A 176 -8.52 -13.66 -8.87
C ASN A 176 -8.51 -12.13 -9.06
N GLY A 177 -7.39 -11.56 -9.51
CA GLY A 177 -7.18 -10.12 -9.71
C GLY A 177 -5.74 -9.80 -10.12
N GLY A 178 -5.41 -8.51 -10.06
CA GLY A 178 -4.08 -8.00 -10.42
C GLY A 178 -3.83 -7.96 -11.93
N SER A 179 -2.58 -7.69 -12.31
CA SER A 179 -2.21 -7.45 -13.71
C SER A 179 -0.95 -8.20 -14.16
N ILE A 180 -0.93 -8.70 -15.39
CA ILE A 180 0.29 -9.21 -16.06
C ILE A 180 0.54 -8.37 -17.30
N LEU A 181 1.61 -7.56 -17.28
CA LEU A 181 1.78 -6.49 -18.24
C LEU A 181 3.18 -6.34 -18.83
N SER A 182 3.25 -5.92 -20.09
CA SER A 182 4.50 -5.52 -20.75
C SER A 182 5.60 -6.58 -20.76
N ASN A 183 5.23 -7.87 -20.76
CA ASN A 183 6.19 -8.97 -20.92
C ASN A 183 6.42 -9.24 -22.41
N LYS A 184 7.66 -9.57 -22.79
CA LYS A 184 8.05 -9.85 -24.18
C LYS A 184 8.75 -11.20 -24.30
N THR A 185 8.33 -12.00 -25.27
CA THR A 185 8.90 -13.33 -25.55
C THR A 185 9.16 -13.58 -27.03
N GLY A 186 10.27 -14.27 -27.32
CA GLY A 186 10.70 -14.63 -28.67
C GLY A 186 9.84 -15.69 -29.36
N TYR A 187 9.12 -16.53 -28.61
CA TYR A 187 8.29 -17.62 -29.13
C TYR A 187 6.81 -17.48 -28.74
N TYR A 188 6.34 -18.24 -27.74
CA TYR A 188 4.92 -18.35 -27.36
C TYR A 188 4.66 -17.91 -25.92
N GLY A 189 3.47 -17.38 -25.64
CA GLY A 189 2.94 -17.23 -24.28
C GLY A 189 3.67 -16.19 -23.45
N SER A 190 3.73 -14.93 -23.90
CA SER A 190 4.57 -13.92 -23.25
C SER A 190 4.14 -13.63 -21.81
N ALA A 191 2.84 -13.42 -21.59
CA ALA A 191 2.30 -13.28 -20.23
C ALA A 191 2.23 -14.66 -19.54
N LEU A 192 1.58 -15.62 -20.19
CA LEU A 192 1.35 -16.96 -19.65
C LEU A 192 1.57 -18.03 -20.73
N SER A 193 2.43 -19.00 -20.41
CA SER A 193 2.51 -20.28 -21.11
C SER A 193 1.87 -21.35 -20.23
N ASN A 194 0.72 -21.88 -20.65
CA ASN A 194 -0.11 -22.79 -19.85
C ASN A 194 -0.07 -24.23 -20.39
N ASN A 195 0.63 -25.09 -19.68
CA ASN A 195 0.63 -26.55 -19.86
C ASN A 195 -0.16 -27.29 -18.75
N GLY A 196 -0.59 -26.57 -17.71
CA GLY A 196 -1.44 -27.06 -16.64
C GLY A 196 -2.89 -26.57 -16.74
N THR A 197 -3.46 -26.14 -15.62
CA THR A 197 -4.80 -25.53 -15.55
C THR A 197 -4.68 -24.05 -15.23
N PHE A 198 -5.31 -23.20 -16.04
CA PHE A 198 -5.43 -21.76 -15.82
C PHE A 198 -6.89 -21.38 -15.56
N ILE A 199 -7.16 -20.66 -14.48
CA ILE A 199 -8.47 -20.10 -14.14
C ILE A 199 -8.31 -18.60 -13.94
N MET A 200 -9.01 -17.80 -14.73
CA MET A 200 -9.05 -16.34 -14.59
C MET A 200 -10.44 -15.92 -14.13
N ASN A 201 -10.56 -15.49 -12.88
CA ASN A 201 -11.82 -14.99 -12.32
C ASN A 201 -11.96 -13.48 -12.50
N SER A 202 -10.84 -12.74 -12.51
CA SER A 202 -10.78 -11.31 -12.77
C SER A 202 -9.33 -10.89 -13.10
N GLY A 203 -9.08 -9.59 -13.22
CA GLY A 203 -7.77 -8.99 -13.49
C GLY A 203 -7.50 -8.69 -14.96
N THR A 204 -6.26 -8.30 -15.27
CA THR A 204 -5.87 -7.81 -16.59
C THR A 204 -4.60 -8.50 -17.10
N ILE A 205 -4.64 -8.99 -18.35
CA ILE A 205 -3.45 -9.40 -19.10
C ILE A 205 -3.32 -8.47 -20.30
N SER A 206 -2.37 -7.54 -20.26
CA SER A 206 -2.26 -6.51 -21.30
C SER A 206 -0.85 -6.18 -21.74
N ASP A 207 -0.74 -5.67 -22.97
CA ASP A 207 0.51 -5.14 -23.53
C ASP A 207 1.68 -6.16 -23.55
N ASN A 208 1.36 -7.46 -23.54
CA ASN A 208 2.35 -8.52 -23.65
C ASN A 208 2.57 -8.89 -25.11
N MET A 209 3.81 -9.16 -25.49
CA MET A 209 4.19 -9.40 -26.88
C MET A 209 4.92 -10.74 -27.06
N ALA A 210 4.40 -11.62 -27.90
CA ALA A 210 5.04 -12.86 -28.34
C ALA A 210 5.24 -12.83 -29.86
N ASN A 211 6.38 -13.29 -30.39
CA ASN A 211 6.57 -13.25 -31.85
C ASN A 211 5.75 -14.32 -32.61
N MET A 212 5.42 -15.46 -31.98
CA MET A 212 4.69 -16.55 -32.65
C MET A 212 3.21 -16.62 -32.27
N GLY A 213 2.87 -16.91 -31.02
CA GLY A 213 1.47 -16.98 -30.63
C GLY A 213 1.20 -16.89 -29.14
N GLY A 214 0.01 -16.44 -28.78
CA GLY A 214 -0.38 -16.21 -27.39
C GLY A 214 0.41 -15.06 -26.79
N GLY A 215 0.23 -13.85 -27.32
CA GLY A 215 0.88 -12.66 -26.76
C GLY A 215 0.53 -12.50 -25.28
N GLY A 216 -0.76 -12.61 -24.96
CA GLY A 216 -1.24 -12.81 -23.59
C GLY A 216 -1.01 -14.25 -23.13
N VAL A 217 -1.86 -15.17 -23.60
CA VAL A 217 -1.92 -16.57 -23.13
C VAL A 217 -1.66 -17.55 -24.27
N TYR A 218 -0.69 -18.44 -24.08
CA TYR A 218 -0.52 -19.63 -24.90
C TYR A 218 -1.05 -20.84 -24.13
N ASN A 219 -2.21 -21.35 -24.54
CA ASN A 219 -2.89 -22.48 -23.90
C ASN A 219 -2.73 -23.76 -24.71
N ILE A 220 -2.15 -24.80 -24.11
CA ILE A 220 -2.09 -26.16 -24.70
C ILE A 220 -2.82 -27.21 -23.86
N ASN A 221 -3.37 -26.81 -22.71
CA ASN A 221 -4.14 -27.68 -21.82
C ASN A 221 -5.44 -26.99 -21.37
N ASN A 222 -5.75 -26.86 -20.08
CA ASN A 222 -7.03 -26.30 -19.65
C ASN A 222 -6.92 -24.82 -19.30
N ALA A 223 -7.77 -23.99 -19.92
CA ALA A 223 -7.95 -22.60 -19.54
C ALA A 223 -9.44 -22.27 -19.38
N THR A 224 -9.81 -21.64 -18.27
CA THR A 224 -11.17 -21.19 -17.96
C THR A 224 -11.14 -19.70 -17.60
N ILE A 225 -11.81 -18.86 -18.39
CA ILE A 225 -11.88 -17.42 -18.16
C ILE A 225 -13.32 -17.07 -17.75
N ASN A 226 -13.52 -16.80 -16.47
CA ASN A 226 -14.83 -16.43 -15.90
C ASN A 226 -15.06 -14.91 -15.88
N GLY A 227 -13.98 -14.13 -15.96
CA GLY A 227 -14.02 -12.67 -15.91
C GLY A 227 -12.64 -12.05 -16.11
N GLY A 228 -12.61 -10.72 -16.19
CA GLY A 228 -11.39 -9.95 -16.47
C GLY A 228 -11.10 -9.77 -17.96
N THR A 229 -9.99 -9.10 -18.26
CA THR A 229 -9.68 -8.60 -19.61
C THR A 229 -8.32 -9.10 -20.10
N ILE A 230 -8.29 -9.63 -21.33
CA ILE A 230 -7.08 -9.90 -22.10
C ILE A 230 -7.08 -8.96 -23.32
N SER A 231 -6.28 -7.90 -23.29
CA SER A 231 -6.34 -6.82 -24.29
C SER A 231 -5.00 -6.15 -24.57
N GLY A 232 -4.79 -5.56 -25.75
CA GLY A 232 -3.54 -4.85 -26.09
C GLY A 232 -2.33 -5.77 -26.30
N ASN A 233 -2.52 -7.09 -26.24
CA ASN A 233 -1.44 -8.05 -26.44
C ASN A 233 -1.17 -8.26 -27.94
N THR A 234 0.09 -8.59 -28.28
CA THR A 234 0.54 -8.70 -29.66
C THR A 234 1.18 -10.05 -29.96
N ALA A 235 0.70 -10.75 -30.99
CA ALA A 235 1.36 -11.95 -31.54
C ALA A 235 0.86 -12.31 -32.95
N LYS A 236 1.66 -13.08 -33.71
CA LYS A 236 1.30 -13.51 -35.07
C LYS A 236 0.00 -14.33 -35.11
N SER A 237 -0.21 -15.21 -34.14
CA SER A 237 -1.46 -16.00 -33.99
C SER A 237 -1.98 -15.88 -32.56
N GLY A 238 -3.20 -15.38 -32.36
CA GLY A 238 -3.75 -15.19 -31.03
C GLY A 238 -2.95 -14.16 -30.24
N GLY A 239 -3.01 -12.89 -30.65
CA GLY A 239 -2.40 -11.79 -29.91
C GLY A 239 -2.81 -11.81 -28.45
N GLY A 240 -4.10 -12.04 -28.18
CA GLY A 240 -4.62 -12.29 -26.84
C GLY A 240 -4.36 -13.73 -26.40
N VAL A 241 -5.02 -14.69 -27.03
CA VAL A 241 -4.95 -16.12 -26.68
C VAL A 241 -4.66 -16.96 -27.92
N TYR A 242 -3.69 -17.85 -27.83
CA TYR A 242 -3.53 -18.97 -28.75
C TYR A 242 -4.01 -20.24 -28.06
N ASP A 243 -5.04 -20.89 -28.59
CA ASP A 243 -5.63 -22.09 -27.98
C ASP A 243 -5.38 -23.36 -28.82
N GLY A 244 -4.52 -24.23 -28.26
CA GLY A 244 -4.30 -25.61 -28.66
C GLY A 244 -4.98 -26.63 -27.73
N GLY A 245 -5.63 -26.18 -26.66
CA GLY A 245 -6.10 -27.01 -25.55
C GLY A 245 -7.63 -27.11 -25.45
N ILE A 246 -8.14 -26.94 -24.22
CA ILE A 246 -9.54 -26.70 -23.89
C ILE A 246 -9.62 -25.26 -23.38
N PHE A 247 -10.47 -24.46 -24.03
CA PHE A 247 -10.72 -23.07 -23.64
C PHE A 247 -12.19 -22.88 -23.27
N LYS A 248 -12.45 -22.54 -22.01
CA LYS A 248 -13.79 -22.29 -21.47
C LYS A 248 -13.96 -20.81 -21.12
N VAL A 249 -15.14 -20.28 -21.36
CA VAL A 249 -15.50 -18.91 -20.99
C VAL A 249 -16.83 -18.86 -20.25
N SER A 250 -16.99 -17.87 -19.36
CA SER A 250 -18.22 -17.55 -18.64
C SER A 250 -18.24 -16.09 -18.20
N GLY A 251 -19.35 -15.67 -17.60
CA GLY A 251 -19.48 -14.42 -16.86
C GLY A 251 -19.19 -13.19 -17.71
N THR A 252 -18.14 -12.45 -17.34
CA THR A 252 -17.77 -11.16 -17.94
C THR A 252 -16.44 -11.22 -18.69
N ALA A 253 -15.97 -12.41 -19.05
CA ALA A 253 -14.67 -12.59 -19.70
C ALA A 253 -14.55 -11.80 -21.01
N CYS A 254 -13.49 -10.98 -21.14
CA CYS A 254 -13.23 -10.19 -22.35
C CYS A 254 -11.87 -10.54 -22.96
N VAL A 255 -11.86 -10.92 -24.25
CA VAL A 255 -10.64 -11.06 -25.05
C VAL A 255 -10.79 -10.23 -26.33
N THR A 256 -10.39 -8.96 -26.25
CA THR A 256 -10.65 -7.92 -27.26
C THR A 256 -9.46 -6.96 -27.37
N GLY A 257 -9.31 -6.21 -28.47
CA GLY A 257 -8.24 -5.22 -28.63
C GLY A 257 -6.82 -5.78 -28.75
N ASN A 258 -6.66 -7.08 -29.01
CA ASN A 258 -5.35 -7.70 -29.24
C ASN A 258 -5.04 -7.77 -30.73
N LYS A 259 -3.75 -7.76 -31.09
CA LYS A 259 -3.31 -7.52 -32.47
C LYS A 259 -2.19 -8.46 -32.92
N LYS A 260 -1.96 -8.51 -34.22
CA LYS A 260 -0.68 -8.95 -34.80
C LYS A 260 0.32 -7.81 -34.78
N SER A 261 1.58 -8.14 -35.07
CA SER A 261 2.66 -7.15 -35.19
C SER A 261 2.43 -6.14 -36.34
N ASP A 262 1.57 -6.46 -37.31
CA ASP A 262 1.16 -5.55 -38.40
C ASP A 262 -0.03 -4.63 -38.02
N GLY A 263 -0.54 -4.74 -36.79
CA GLY A 263 -1.68 -3.96 -36.29
C GLY A 263 -3.05 -4.56 -36.56
N THR A 264 -3.17 -5.64 -37.34
CA THR A 264 -4.45 -6.32 -37.58
C THR A 264 -5.00 -6.99 -36.32
N VAL A 265 -6.32 -7.02 -36.17
CA VAL A 265 -6.98 -7.58 -34.98
C VAL A 265 -6.77 -9.09 -34.91
N ASN A 266 -6.43 -9.60 -33.72
CA ASN A 266 -6.07 -10.99 -33.48
C ASN A 266 -6.23 -11.34 -31.98
N ASN A 267 -7.46 -11.55 -31.54
CA ASN A 267 -7.84 -11.82 -30.16
C ASN A 267 -7.58 -13.27 -29.77
N VAL A 268 -8.47 -14.20 -30.14
CA VAL A 268 -8.32 -15.64 -29.86
C VAL A 268 -8.09 -16.39 -31.15
N TYR A 269 -6.95 -17.07 -31.28
CA TYR A 269 -6.71 -18.01 -32.37
C TYR A 269 -7.01 -19.44 -31.90
N ILE A 270 -8.00 -20.07 -32.53
CA ILE A 270 -8.43 -21.43 -32.25
C ILE A 270 -7.75 -22.36 -33.28
N THR A 271 -7.00 -23.34 -32.79
CA THR A 271 -6.35 -24.34 -33.66
C THR A 271 -7.37 -25.29 -34.31
N SER A 272 -6.98 -25.92 -35.41
CA SER A 272 -7.86 -26.83 -36.16
C SER A 272 -8.46 -27.93 -35.27
N GLY A 273 -9.80 -28.07 -35.31
CA GLY A 273 -10.55 -29.06 -34.54
C GLY A 273 -10.80 -28.69 -33.07
N LYS A 274 -10.42 -27.49 -32.62
CA LYS A 274 -10.72 -26.96 -31.29
C LYS A 274 -11.91 -26.00 -31.31
N THR A 275 -12.49 -25.79 -30.14
CA THR A 275 -13.66 -24.92 -29.93
C THR A 275 -13.56 -24.25 -28.57
N ILE A 276 -14.16 -23.08 -28.43
CA ILE A 276 -14.41 -22.45 -27.13
C ILE A 276 -15.69 -23.07 -26.55
N THR A 277 -15.68 -23.41 -25.27
CA THR A 277 -16.88 -23.87 -24.55
C THR A 277 -17.46 -22.72 -23.73
N LEU A 278 -18.72 -22.36 -23.99
CA LEU A 278 -19.45 -21.43 -23.12
C LEU A 278 -20.11 -22.19 -21.97
N THR A 279 -19.87 -21.75 -20.74
CA THR A 279 -20.29 -22.49 -19.53
C THR A 279 -21.42 -21.85 -18.74
N ASP A 280 -21.94 -20.69 -19.15
CA ASP A 280 -23.12 -20.07 -18.54
C ASP A 280 -24.06 -19.39 -19.56
N ASN A 281 -25.32 -19.22 -19.17
CA ASN A 281 -26.37 -18.63 -20.01
C ASN A 281 -26.39 -17.09 -19.99
N ASN A 282 -25.75 -16.48 -18.99
CA ASN A 282 -25.80 -15.03 -18.75
C ASN A 282 -24.48 -14.34 -19.13
N TYR A 283 -23.80 -14.89 -20.13
CA TYR A 283 -22.53 -14.35 -20.59
C TYR A 283 -22.71 -12.93 -21.12
N SER A 284 -21.86 -12.02 -20.65
CA SER A 284 -21.93 -10.59 -20.97
C SER A 284 -20.63 -10.00 -21.51
N GLY A 285 -19.54 -10.77 -21.47
CA GLY A 285 -18.25 -10.38 -22.04
C GLY A 285 -18.23 -10.46 -23.57
N SER A 286 -17.04 -10.30 -24.17
CA SER A 286 -16.85 -10.46 -25.62
C SER A 286 -15.52 -11.13 -25.96
N VAL A 287 -15.53 -11.96 -26.99
CA VAL A 287 -14.35 -12.66 -27.50
C VAL A 287 -14.29 -12.49 -29.01
N GLY A 288 -13.18 -11.92 -29.49
CA GLY A 288 -12.83 -11.94 -30.90
C GLY A 288 -12.20 -13.28 -31.31
N ILE A 289 -12.67 -13.85 -32.42
CA ILE A 289 -12.29 -15.19 -32.89
C ILE A 289 -11.54 -15.12 -34.20
N ASN A 290 -10.45 -15.88 -34.26
CA ASN A 290 -9.67 -16.13 -35.46
C ASN A 290 -9.49 -17.63 -35.67
N MET A 291 -9.75 -18.09 -36.89
CA MET A 291 -9.69 -19.49 -37.31
C MET A 291 -9.21 -19.56 -38.76
N ASP A 292 -8.36 -20.53 -39.09
CA ASP A 292 -7.87 -20.70 -40.47
C ASP A 292 -8.95 -21.20 -41.43
N THR A 293 -9.95 -21.94 -40.91
CA THR A 293 -11.02 -22.57 -41.71
C THR A 293 -12.38 -22.28 -41.10
N THR A 294 -13.44 -22.45 -41.90
CA THR A 294 -14.83 -22.40 -41.44
C THR A 294 -15.18 -23.63 -40.61
N GLY A 295 -16.14 -23.49 -39.69
CA GLY A 295 -16.63 -24.59 -38.86
C GLY A 295 -17.06 -24.10 -37.47
N THR A 296 -17.34 -25.06 -36.58
CA THR A 296 -17.72 -24.78 -35.19
C THR A 296 -16.61 -24.03 -34.47
N ALA A 297 -16.95 -22.84 -33.94
CA ALA A 297 -16.05 -22.07 -33.08
C ALA A 297 -16.44 -22.19 -31.61
N ILE A 298 -17.74 -22.16 -31.32
CA ILE A 298 -18.28 -22.20 -29.95
C ILE A 298 -19.24 -23.37 -29.80
N VAL A 299 -19.10 -24.07 -28.67
CA VAL A 299 -20.04 -25.09 -28.18
C VAL A 299 -20.57 -24.69 -26.81
N ALA A 300 -21.77 -25.13 -26.47
CA ALA A 300 -22.35 -24.97 -25.14
C ALA A 300 -21.97 -26.14 -24.21
N ASP A 301 -21.67 -25.84 -22.94
CA ASP A 301 -21.61 -26.87 -21.90
C ASP A 301 -23.01 -27.38 -21.53
N ILE A 302 -23.08 -28.45 -20.74
CA ILE A 302 -24.36 -29.06 -20.34
C ILE A 302 -25.23 -28.04 -19.61
N GLY A 303 -26.46 -27.83 -20.09
CA GLY A 303 -27.43 -26.88 -19.51
C GLY A 303 -27.29 -25.43 -19.99
N VAL A 304 -26.39 -25.17 -20.95
CA VAL A 304 -26.23 -23.85 -21.59
C VAL A 304 -26.93 -23.84 -22.95
N THR A 305 -27.62 -22.75 -23.27
CA THR A 305 -28.27 -22.52 -24.57
C THR A 305 -27.66 -21.28 -25.23
N LEU A 306 -27.14 -21.43 -26.45
CA LEU A 306 -26.58 -20.31 -27.21
C LEU A 306 -27.70 -19.45 -27.81
N THR A 307 -27.51 -18.13 -27.76
CA THR A 307 -28.49 -17.15 -28.22
C THR A 307 -27.89 -16.23 -29.29
N SER A 308 -28.73 -15.42 -29.93
CA SER A 308 -28.28 -14.38 -30.87
C SER A 308 -27.39 -13.33 -30.20
N ASP A 309 -27.54 -13.11 -28.89
CA ASP A 309 -26.69 -12.19 -28.14
C ASP A 309 -25.29 -12.76 -27.94
N HIS A 310 -25.19 -14.06 -27.63
CA HIS A 310 -23.89 -14.76 -27.60
C HIS A 310 -23.18 -14.65 -28.95
N LYS A 311 -23.90 -14.81 -30.07
CA LYS A 311 -23.33 -14.61 -31.42
C LYS A 311 -22.72 -13.22 -31.63
N ASP A 312 -23.25 -12.19 -30.96
CA ASP A 312 -22.77 -10.81 -31.10
C ASP A 312 -21.58 -10.49 -30.18
N GLN A 313 -21.43 -11.29 -29.12
CA GLN A 313 -20.29 -11.25 -28.20
C GLN A 313 -19.11 -12.08 -28.73
N PHE A 314 -19.38 -13.13 -29.51
CA PHE A 314 -18.41 -13.99 -30.19
C PHE A 314 -18.25 -13.57 -31.66
N PHE A 315 -17.51 -12.49 -31.91
CA PHE A 315 -17.35 -11.90 -33.24
C PHE A 315 -16.08 -12.38 -33.94
N ILE A 316 -16.07 -12.38 -35.28
CA ILE A 316 -14.89 -12.76 -36.06
C ILE A 316 -13.90 -11.59 -36.15
N ASP A 317 -12.61 -11.80 -35.90
CA ASP A 317 -11.58 -10.75 -35.93
C ASP A 317 -11.16 -10.32 -37.32
N ASN A 318 -11.18 -11.25 -38.27
CA ASN A 318 -10.81 -10.99 -39.67
C ASN A 318 -11.98 -11.42 -40.55
N MET A 319 -12.98 -10.54 -40.60
CA MET A 319 -14.23 -10.74 -41.34
C MET A 319 -13.97 -10.83 -42.85
N ALA A 320 -13.17 -9.92 -43.41
CA ALA A 320 -12.79 -9.95 -44.81
C ALA A 320 -11.51 -10.75 -45.01
N ARG A 321 -11.57 -11.80 -45.85
CA ARG A 321 -10.42 -12.63 -46.22
C ARG A 321 -10.35 -12.70 -47.74
N GLY A 322 -9.57 -11.79 -48.33
CA GLY A 322 -9.64 -11.55 -49.78
C GLY A 322 -11.00 -10.96 -50.17
N SER A 323 -11.65 -11.53 -51.18
CA SER A 323 -13.00 -11.10 -51.62
C SER A 323 -14.15 -11.67 -50.77
N ASP A 324 -13.84 -12.63 -49.89
CA ASP A 324 -14.84 -13.35 -49.12
C ASP A 324 -15.08 -12.71 -47.75
N ILE A 325 -16.32 -12.75 -47.29
CA ILE A 325 -16.75 -12.24 -45.98
C ILE A 325 -17.15 -13.43 -45.10
N TYR A 326 -16.68 -13.42 -43.86
CA TYR A 326 -16.92 -14.45 -42.86
C TYR A 326 -17.47 -13.83 -41.57
N ASP A 327 -18.54 -14.42 -41.04
CA ASP A 327 -19.11 -13.98 -39.76
C ASP A 327 -19.52 -15.20 -38.91
N ALA A 328 -19.78 -14.94 -37.64
CA ALA A 328 -20.34 -15.90 -36.71
C ALA A 328 -21.84 -16.10 -37.00
N VAL A 329 -22.24 -17.37 -37.13
CA VAL A 329 -23.63 -17.79 -37.39
C VAL A 329 -24.06 -18.73 -36.27
N LEU A 330 -25.25 -18.48 -35.70
CA LEU A 330 -25.83 -19.34 -34.69
C LEU A 330 -26.53 -20.53 -35.36
N ASN A 331 -26.08 -21.74 -35.08
CA ASN A 331 -26.75 -22.98 -35.45
C ASN A 331 -27.56 -23.48 -34.24
N ASN A 332 -28.85 -23.16 -34.25
CA ASN A 332 -29.76 -23.55 -33.17
C ASN A 332 -29.99 -25.06 -33.05
N ASN A 333 -29.84 -25.82 -34.15
CA ASN A 333 -30.11 -27.25 -34.15
C ASN A 333 -29.05 -28.01 -33.34
N ASP A 334 -27.80 -27.58 -33.47
CA ASP A 334 -26.65 -28.21 -32.82
C ASP A 334 -26.18 -27.43 -31.57
N ASN A 335 -26.86 -26.33 -31.22
CA ASN A 335 -26.53 -25.42 -30.12
C ASN A 335 -25.07 -24.92 -30.19
N GLN A 336 -24.68 -24.44 -31.37
CA GLN A 336 -23.31 -24.06 -31.73
C GLN A 336 -23.25 -22.68 -32.39
N ILE A 337 -22.09 -22.02 -32.30
CA ILE A 337 -21.77 -20.87 -33.15
C ILE A 337 -20.66 -21.28 -34.11
N GLU A 338 -20.91 -21.09 -35.39
CA GLU A 338 -20.02 -21.48 -36.48
C GLU A 338 -19.47 -20.26 -37.21
N VAL A 339 -18.21 -20.33 -37.64
CA VAL A 339 -17.65 -19.38 -38.59
C VAL A 339 -18.02 -19.83 -39.99
N GLN A 340 -18.80 -19.02 -40.70
CA GLN A 340 -19.29 -19.36 -42.05
C GLN A 340 -18.97 -18.25 -43.04
N LYS A 341 -18.79 -18.64 -44.32
CA LYS A 341 -18.72 -17.72 -45.45
C LYS A 341 -20.10 -17.16 -45.74
N ILE A 342 -20.20 -15.84 -45.83
CA ILE A 342 -21.45 -15.13 -46.12
C ILE A 342 -21.78 -15.19 -47.62
N GLY A 343 -23.05 -15.43 -47.93
CA GLY A 343 -23.54 -15.53 -49.30
C GLY A 343 -23.46 -14.20 -50.05
N GLY A 344 -23.15 -14.26 -51.36
CA GLY A 344 -22.99 -13.06 -52.19
C GLY A 344 -24.21 -12.13 -52.23
N SER A 345 -25.43 -12.66 -52.08
CA SER A 345 -26.66 -11.86 -52.03
C SER A 345 -26.80 -10.99 -50.77
N GLN A 346 -26.07 -11.31 -49.71
CA GLN A 346 -26.06 -10.54 -48.46
C GLN A 346 -24.98 -9.45 -48.46
N ILE A 347 -24.06 -9.47 -49.43
CA ILE A 347 -22.93 -8.55 -49.52
C ILE A 347 -23.27 -7.48 -50.56
N LYS A 348 -23.17 -6.21 -50.15
CA LYS A 348 -23.39 -5.03 -50.99
C LYS A 348 -22.20 -4.08 -50.87
N THR A 349 -22.10 -3.13 -51.78
CA THR A 349 -21.06 -2.09 -51.80
C THR A 349 -21.68 -0.71 -51.92
N ALA A 350 -21.05 0.31 -51.35
CA ALA A 350 -21.44 1.70 -51.53
C ALA A 350 -20.20 2.59 -51.63
N GLY A 351 -20.10 3.36 -52.72
CA GLY A 351 -19.06 4.39 -52.91
C GLY A 351 -19.59 5.82 -52.75
N ASN A 352 -20.90 5.99 -52.60
CA ASN A 352 -21.53 7.29 -52.36
C ASN A 352 -22.83 7.12 -51.52
N LEU A 353 -23.42 8.24 -51.10
CA LEU A 353 -24.59 8.25 -50.21
C LEU A 353 -25.84 7.64 -50.86
N SER A 354 -26.02 7.81 -52.17
CA SER A 354 -27.16 7.23 -52.89
C SER A 354 -27.06 5.70 -52.92
N ASP A 355 -25.87 5.16 -53.20
CA ASP A 355 -25.62 3.72 -53.17
C ASP A 355 -25.85 3.15 -51.77
N LEU A 356 -25.40 3.85 -50.72
CA LEU A 356 -25.59 3.43 -49.34
C LEU A 356 -27.08 3.36 -48.97
N ASN A 357 -27.85 4.40 -49.28
CA ASN A 357 -29.29 4.44 -49.05
C ASN A 357 -30.04 3.35 -49.84
N PHE A 358 -29.63 3.12 -51.10
CA PHE A 358 -30.20 2.04 -51.92
C PHE A 358 -29.87 0.65 -51.33
N ALA A 359 -28.63 0.44 -50.89
CA ALA A 359 -28.20 -0.82 -50.28
C ALA A 359 -28.97 -1.14 -49.00
N ILE A 360 -29.19 -0.14 -48.13
CA ILE A 360 -29.95 -0.26 -46.87
C ILE A 360 -31.43 -0.51 -47.14
N SER A 361 -32.06 0.28 -48.01
CA SER A 361 -33.50 0.13 -48.31
C SER A 361 -33.82 -1.23 -48.94
N GLY A 362 -32.96 -1.72 -49.84
CA GLY A 362 -33.08 -3.04 -50.46
C GLY A 362 -32.59 -4.21 -49.59
N ALA A 363 -32.23 -4.01 -48.32
CA ALA A 363 -31.85 -5.10 -47.43
C ALA A 363 -33.10 -5.89 -46.98
N ALA A 364 -32.97 -7.19 -46.76
CA ALA A 364 -34.03 -7.99 -46.16
C ALA A 364 -34.18 -7.67 -44.67
N ASN A 365 -35.38 -7.81 -44.10
CA ASN A 365 -35.64 -7.46 -42.70
C ASN A 365 -34.96 -8.45 -41.73
N ASP A 366 -35.08 -9.75 -41.98
CA ASP A 366 -34.67 -10.80 -41.04
C ASP A 366 -33.28 -11.38 -41.31
N THR A 367 -32.57 -10.88 -42.32
CA THR A 367 -31.27 -11.39 -42.73
C THR A 367 -30.21 -10.30 -42.63
N MET A 368 -29.07 -10.60 -42.00
CA MET A 368 -27.93 -9.68 -41.96
C MET A 368 -27.47 -9.34 -43.38
N THR A 369 -27.38 -8.04 -43.67
CA THR A 369 -26.79 -7.49 -44.90
C THR A 369 -25.48 -6.77 -44.55
N TYR A 370 -24.41 -7.08 -45.28
CA TYR A 370 -23.08 -6.51 -45.09
C TYR A 370 -22.80 -5.52 -46.20
N ILE A 371 -22.48 -4.28 -45.87
CA ILE A 371 -22.25 -3.21 -46.85
C ILE A 371 -20.82 -2.72 -46.72
N ASN A 372 -20.00 -2.96 -47.75
CA ASN A 372 -18.64 -2.46 -47.83
C ASN A 372 -18.64 -1.00 -48.31
N ILE A 373 -18.05 -0.11 -47.52
CA ILE A 373 -17.82 1.28 -47.88
C ILE A 373 -16.48 1.36 -48.61
N THR A 374 -16.54 1.67 -49.91
CA THR A 374 -15.38 1.64 -50.82
C THR A 374 -14.66 2.98 -50.93
N ASP A 375 -15.37 4.07 -50.63
CA ASP A 375 -14.89 5.44 -50.74
C ASP A 375 -15.30 6.25 -49.50
N ASP A 376 -14.67 7.40 -49.29
CA ASP A 376 -15.10 8.33 -48.24
C ASP A 376 -16.41 9.00 -48.67
N ILE A 377 -17.47 8.85 -47.86
CA ILE A 377 -18.83 9.29 -48.23
C ILE A 377 -19.26 10.49 -47.39
N PRO A 378 -19.47 11.67 -48.00
CA PRO A 378 -20.16 12.78 -47.35
C PRO A 378 -21.64 12.48 -47.13
N VAL A 379 -22.08 12.48 -45.87
CA VAL A 379 -23.47 12.21 -45.46
C VAL A 379 -24.24 13.54 -45.40
N THR A 380 -24.95 13.87 -46.47
CA THR A 380 -25.75 15.11 -46.61
C THR A 380 -27.21 14.96 -46.17
N SER A 381 -27.67 13.75 -45.89
CA SER A 381 -29.02 13.46 -45.38
C SER A 381 -28.99 12.31 -44.37
N GLN A 382 -29.97 12.28 -43.45
CA GLN A 382 -30.06 11.26 -42.40
C GLN A 382 -30.21 9.86 -43.01
N ILE A 383 -29.38 8.91 -42.56
CA ILE A 383 -29.47 7.50 -42.92
C ILE A 383 -30.40 6.82 -41.91
N SER A 384 -31.49 6.22 -42.41
CA SER A 384 -32.50 5.57 -41.57
C SER A 384 -32.39 4.05 -41.69
N ILE A 385 -32.18 3.38 -40.55
CA ILE A 385 -32.14 1.91 -40.44
C ILE A 385 -33.35 1.49 -39.61
N SER A 386 -34.33 0.88 -40.27
CA SER A 386 -35.66 0.63 -39.70
C SER A 386 -36.17 -0.75 -40.10
N ALA A 387 -36.41 -1.61 -39.11
CA ALA A 387 -36.69 -3.04 -39.27
C ALA A 387 -35.66 -3.78 -40.15
N LYS A 388 -34.37 -3.40 -40.05
CA LYS A 388 -33.26 -3.99 -40.83
C LYS A 388 -32.13 -4.46 -39.94
N ASN A 389 -31.38 -5.42 -40.46
CA ASN A 389 -30.18 -5.99 -39.85
C ASN A 389 -28.96 -5.69 -40.76
N ILE A 390 -28.17 -4.68 -40.39
CA ILE A 390 -27.10 -4.12 -41.23
C ILE A 390 -25.75 -4.18 -40.50
N THR A 391 -24.71 -4.61 -41.21
CA THR A 391 -23.30 -4.38 -40.85
C THR A 391 -22.67 -3.44 -41.88
N LEU A 392 -22.19 -2.28 -41.44
CA LEU A 392 -21.31 -1.43 -42.25
C LEU A 392 -19.86 -1.74 -41.93
N TYR A 393 -19.04 -1.86 -42.97
CA TYR A 393 -17.61 -2.03 -42.80
C TYR A 393 -16.82 -1.38 -43.92
N SER A 394 -15.51 -1.18 -43.72
CA SER A 394 -14.61 -0.84 -44.80
C SER A 394 -13.38 -1.76 -44.80
N SER A 395 -13.12 -2.41 -45.94
CA SER A 395 -11.89 -3.18 -46.13
C SER A 395 -10.63 -2.31 -46.27
N THR A 396 -10.80 -0.99 -46.44
CA THR A 396 -9.72 -0.04 -46.71
C THR A 396 -9.72 1.15 -45.75
N GLY A 397 -10.44 1.05 -44.61
CA GLY A 397 -10.47 2.08 -43.57
C GLY A 397 -11.10 3.42 -44.01
N LYS A 398 -12.19 3.36 -44.78
CA LYS A 398 -12.91 4.56 -45.26
C LYS A 398 -13.73 5.23 -44.16
N SER A 399 -14.24 6.41 -44.49
CA SER A 399 -15.00 7.27 -43.59
C SER A 399 -16.39 7.62 -44.11
N LEU A 400 -17.32 7.82 -43.18
CA LEU A 400 -18.60 8.47 -43.39
C LEU A 400 -18.56 9.81 -42.65
N THR A 401 -18.51 10.90 -43.41
CA THR A 401 -18.26 12.24 -42.85
C THR A 401 -19.50 13.09 -42.99
N ARG A 402 -19.90 13.78 -41.92
CA ARG A 402 -21.05 14.70 -41.94
C ARG A 402 -20.88 15.75 -43.06
N GLY A 403 -21.95 15.95 -43.83
CA GLY A 403 -22.06 17.03 -44.81
C GLY A 403 -22.26 18.40 -44.16
N SER A 404 -22.83 19.34 -44.90
CA SER A 404 -23.08 20.71 -44.44
C SER A 404 -24.44 20.90 -43.74
N SER A 405 -24.98 19.85 -43.12
CA SER A 405 -26.32 19.87 -42.51
C SER A 405 -26.29 19.32 -41.09
N ASP A 406 -27.04 19.96 -40.20
CA ASP A 406 -27.21 19.52 -38.81
C ASP A 406 -28.27 18.42 -38.70
N ILE A 407 -27.87 17.19 -38.98
CA ILE A 407 -28.73 16.00 -39.04
C ILE A 407 -28.28 14.93 -38.05
N ILE A 408 -29.17 14.04 -37.64
CA ILE A 408 -28.72 12.77 -37.07
C ILE A 408 -28.11 11.98 -38.24
N LEU A 409 -26.87 11.48 -38.13
CA LEU A 409 -26.28 10.71 -39.24
C LEU A 409 -26.99 9.37 -39.40
N PHE A 410 -27.14 8.63 -38.30
CA PHE A 410 -27.82 7.33 -38.27
C PHE A 410 -28.98 7.35 -37.28
N ASN A 411 -30.18 7.09 -37.77
CA ASN A 411 -31.35 6.81 -36.93
C ASN A 411 -31.68 5.32 -37.02
N VAL A 412 -31.50 4.59 -35.91
CA VAL A 412 -31.70 3.14 -35.82
C VAL A 412 -32.96 2.87 -35.02
N SER A 413 -33.95 2.19 -35.61
CA SER A 413 -35.32 2.09 -35.08
C SER A 413 -36.02 0.78 -35.43
N ASN A 414 -37.20 0.55 -34.85
CA ASN A 414 -38.06 -0.61 -35.14
C ASN A 414 -37.33 -1.94 -34.98
N SER A 415 -36.69 -2.13 -33.82
CA SER A 415 -35.96 -3.35 -33.45
C SER A 415 -34.88 -3.75 -34.45
N SER A 416 -34.26 -2.76 -35.11
CA SER A 416 -33.16 -3.00 -36.04
C SER A 416 -31.89 -3.45 -35.32
N LYS A 417 -30.99 -4.07 -36.06
CA LYS A 417 -29.60 -4.30 -35.64
C LYS A 417 -28.65 -3.56 -36.57
N PHE A 418 -27.76 -2.77 -35.98
CA PHE A 418 -26.78 -1.97 -36.70
C PHE A 418 -25.38 -2.22 -36.13
N ALA A 419 -24.53 -2.89 -36.89
CA ALA A 419 -23.15 -3.14 -36.54
C ALA A 419 -22.20 -2.30 -37.41
N ILE A 420 -21.10 -1.83 -36.83
CA ILE A 420 -20.06 -1.06 -37.52
C ILE A 420 -18.71 -1.72 -37.26
N ARG A 421 -17.82 -1.71 -38.26
CA ARG A 421 -16.48 -2.30 -38.18
C ARG A 421 -15.49 -1.60 -39.10
N ASP A 422 -14.24 -1.41 -38.68
CA ASP A 422 -13.16 -0.90 -39.54
C ASP A 422 -13.56 0.38 -40.33
N LEU A 423 -14.36 1.25 -39.71
CA LEU A 423 -15.00 2.38 -40.36
C LEU A 423 -14.98 3.58 -39.42
N THR A 424 -14.62 4.74 -39.97
CA THR A 424 -14.69 6.01 -39.26
C THR A 424 -16.01 6.71 -39.55
N ILE A 425 -16.73 7.15 -38.52
CA ILE A 425 -17.88 8.04 -38.63
C ILE A 425 -17.48 9.37 -38.00
N ASP A 426 -17.37 10.40 -38.83
CA ASP A 426 -16.81 11.70 -38.48
C ASP A 426 -17.91 12.77 -38.48
N GLY A 427 -18.10 13.42 -37.33
CA GLY A 427 -19.04 14.53 -37.14
C GLY A 427 -18.61 15.86 -37.71
N ARG A 428 -17.34 15.99 -38.10
CA ARG A 428 -16.75 17.16 -38.76
C ARG A 428 -16.84 18.47 -37.95
N LYS A 429 -16.83 18.41 -36.61
CA LYS A 429 -16.91 19.58 -35.71
C LYS A 429 -15.88 20.66 -36.05
N ASP A 430 -14.67 20.29 -36.45
CA ASP A 430 -13.60 21.25 -36.74
C ASP A 430 -13.90 22.16 -37.94
N THR A 431 -14.79 21.74 -38.85
CA THR A 431 -15.16 22.54 -40.03
C THR A 431 -16.66 22.76 -40.18
N PHE A 432 -17.49 22.24 -39.26
CA PHE A 432 -18.93 22.46 -39.20
C PHE A 432 -19.37 22.73 -37.75
N THR A 433 -19.49 24.01 -37.40
CA THR A 433 -19.72 24.51 -36.03
C THR A 433 -21.16 24.35 -35.55
N ASP A 434 -22.14 24.28 -36.47
CA ASP A 434 -23.58 24.12 -36.16
C ASP A 434 -23.98 22.66 -35.95
N ASN A 435 -23.01 21.78 -35.71
CA ASN A 435 -23.24 20.38 -35.41
C ASN A 435 -23.85 20.24 -34.01
N THR A 436 -25.17 20.01 -33.92
CA THR A 436 -25.90 19.86 -32.65
C THR A 436 -26.56 18.49 -32.49
N LYS A 437 -26.58 17.67 -33.54
CA LYS A 437 -27.15 16.32 -33.54
C LYS A 437 -26.11 15.23 -33.34
N THR A 438 -26.50 14.17 -32.64
CA THR A 438 -25.68 12.96 -32.43
C THR A 438 -25.33 12.27 -33.75
N LEU A 439 -24.22 11.51 -33.78
CA LEU A 439 -23.88 10.66 -34.93
C LEU A 439 -24.87 9.48 -35.03
N ILE A 440 -25.16 8.82 -33.91
CA ILE A 440 -26.03 7.65 -33.88
C ILE A 440 -27.13 7.86 -32.83
N TYR A 441 -28.37 7.87 -33.29
CA TYR A 441 -29.55 7.81 -32.44
C TYR A 441 -30.11 6.39 -32.45
N ASN A 442 -29.99 5.69 -31.32
CA ASN A 442 -30.52 4.34 -31.15
C ASN A 442 -31.88 4.38 -30.46
N ASN A 443 -32.95 4.29 -31.25
CA ASN A 443 -34.33 4.28 -30.79
C ASN A 443 -34.80 2.83 -30.56
N ASN A 444 -34.57 2.32 -29.34
CA ASN A 444 -35.01 0.99 -28.90
C ASN A 444 -34.58 -0.16 -29.85
N SER A 445 -33.38 -0.06 -30.42
CA SER A 445 -32.78 -1.02 -31.33
C SER A 445 -31.41 -1.49 -30.80
N LYS A 446 -30.68 -2.34 -31.54
CA LYS A 446 -29.35 -2.83 -31.14
C LYS A 446 -28.27 -2.21 -32.01
N VAL A 447 -27.34 -1.48 -31.39
CA VAL A 447 -26.14 -0.91 -32.03
C VAL A 447 -24.90 -1.64 -31.51
N ILE A 448 -24.02 -2.07 -32.41
CA ILE A 448 -22.81 -2.82 -32.10
C ILE A 448 -21.59 -2.13 -32.71
N LEU A 449 -20.61 -1.80 -31.88
CA LEU A 449 -19.31 -1.29 -32.33
C LEU A 449 -18.30 -2.42 -32.23
N ASN A 450 -17.84 -2.88 -33.38
CA ASN A 450 -16.81 -3.92 -33.50
C ASN A 450 -15.43 -3.27 -33.72
N PRO A 451 -14.34 -4.05 -33.67
CA PRO A 451 -13.00 -3.52 -33.87
C PRO A 451 -12.84 -2.64 -35.11
N GLY A 452 -11.95 -1.65 -34.98
CA GLY A 452 -11.68 -0.65 -36.03
C GLY A 452 -12.77 0.42 -36.21
N THR A 453 -13.90 0.33 -35.50
CA THR A 453 -14.90 1.41 -35.49
C THR A 453 -14.35 2.65 -34.80
N VAL A 454 -14.50 3.81 -35.44
CA VAL A 454 -14.13 5.11 -34.86
C VAL A 454 -15.31 6.05 -34.97
N LEU A 455 -15.84 6.54 -33.85
CA LEU A 455 -16.84 7.61 -33.84
C LEU A 455 -16.16 8.88 -33.31
N THR A 456 -16.06 9.91 -34.14
CA THR A 456 -15.19 11.04 -33.80
C THR A 456 -15.74 12.40 -34.19
N ASN A 457 -15.16 13.42 -33.55
CA ASN A 457 -15.23 14.80 -33.99
C ASN A 457 -16.65 15.33 -34.17
N ASN A 458 -17.58 14.96 -33.28
CA ASN A 458 -18.95 15.46 -33.29
C ASN A 458 -19.23 16.43 -32.14
N THR A 459 -20.11 17.40 -32.39
CA THR A 459 -20.72 18.21 -31.34
C THR A 459 -22.22 17.88 -31.26
N ALA A 460 -22.78 17.72 -30.07
CA ALA A 460 -24.23 17.61 -29.92
C ALA A 460 -24.72 18.07 -28.56
N SER A 461 -26.00 18.41 -28.44
CA SER A 461 -26.57 18.74 -27.13
C SER A 461 -26.62 17.52 -26.19
N TYR A 462 -26.90 16.33 -26.73
CA TYR A 462 -27.03 15.06 -25.99
C TYR A 462 -26.32 13.94 -26.73
N GLY A 463 -25.46 13.19 -26.03
CA GLY A 463 -24.81 11.99 -26.58
C GLY A 463 -24.08 12.31 -27.88
N SER A 464 -22.99 13.09 -27.79
CA SER A 464 -22.37 13.65 -28.99
C SER A 464 -21.93 12.60 -30.01
N ALA A 465 -21.45 11.44 -29.57
CA ALA A 465 -21.28 10.29 -30.46
C ALA A 465 -22.56 9.47 -30.57
N ILE A 466 -23.14 9.08 -29.44
CA ILE A 466 -24.29 8.16 -29.41
C ILE A 466 -25.32 8.62 -28.38
N ASN A 467 -26.58 8.66 -28.80
CA ASN A 467 -27.74 8.75 -27.93
C ASN A 467 -28.51 7.41 -27.92
N ASN A 468 -28.45 6.69 -26.80
CA ASN A 468 -28.91 5.31 -26.70
C ASN A 468 -30.15 5.14 -25.83
N TYR A 469 -31.27 4.72 -26.44
CA TYR A 469 -32.47 4.24 -25.75
C TYR A 469 -32.65 2.72 -25.87
N GLY A 470 -31.91 2.05 -26.75
CA GLY A 470 -31.93 0.60 -26.92
C GLY A 470 -30.72 -0.09 -26.28
N THR A 471 -30.17 -1.08 -26.98
CA THR A 471 -28.94 -1.78 -26.57
C THR A 471 -27.76 -1.25 -27.37
N LEU A 472 -26.72 -0.81 -26.68
CA LEU A 472 -25.40 -0.49 -27.23
C LEU A 472 -24.41 -1.54 -26.73
N LEU A 473 -23.74 -2.23 -27.65
CA LEU A 473 -22.66 -3.16 -27.36
C LEU A 473 -21.37 -2.65 -28.00
N MET A 474 -20.37 -2.32 -27.20
CA MET A 474 -19.04 -1.95 -27.68
C MET A 474 -18.09 -3.10 -27.39
N ASN A 475 -17.88 -3.92 -28.42
CA ASN A 475 -16.94 -5.03 -28.39
C ASN A 475 -15.50 -4.52 -28.44
N ASP A 476 -15.27 -3.46 -29.21
CA ASP A 476 -14.00 -2.75 -29.34
C ASP A 476 -14.24 -1.42 -30.09
N GLY A 477 -13.17 -0.68 -30.41
CA GLY A 477 -13.22 0.55 -31.21
C GLY A 477 -12.89 1.81 -30.41
N SER A 478 -13.12 2.98 -31.00
CA SER A 478 -12.81 4.28 -30.41
C SER A 478 -13.98 5.25 -30.51
N ILE A 479 -14.30 5.91 -29.41
CA ILE A 479 -15.18 7.07 -29.39
C ILE A 479 -14.35 8.24 -28.87
N SER A 480 -13.96 9.16 -29.75
CA SER A 480 -12.96 10.18 -29.43
C SER A 480 -13.34 11.58 -29.89
N LYS A 481 -12.87 12.64 -29.21
CA LYS A 481 -13.01 14.05 -29.66
C LYS A 481 -14.46 14.56 -29.79
N ASN A 482 -15.43 13.82 -29.26
CA ASN A 482 -16.83 14.18 -29.29
C ASN A 482 -17.18 15.10 -28.10
N VAL A 483 -17.96 16.15 -28.34
CA VAL A 483 -18.23 17.23 -27.37
C VAL A 483 -19.73 17.42 -27.17
N ALA A 484 -20.19 17.37 -25.93
CA ALA A 484 -21.61 17.55 -25.60
C ALA A 484 -21.92 18.99 -25.11
N THR A 485 -22.72 19.80 -25.80
CA THR A 485 -22.86 21.25 -25.55
C THR A 485 -24.19 21.70 -24.93
N GLY A 486 -25.02 20.78 -24.40
CA GLY A 486 -26.33 21.14 -23.84
C GLY A 486 -26.26 22.22 -22.75
N VAL A 487 -27.38 22.93 -22.51
CA VAL A 487 -27.52 24.13 -21.64
C VAL A 487 -27.01 24.02 -20.19
N SER A 488 -26.65 22.83 -19.71
CA SER A 488 -25.98 22.61 -18.42
C SER A 488 -24.60 21.95 -18.52
N GLY A 489 -24.16 21.59 -19.73
CA GLY A 489 -22.98 20.78 -20.05
C GLY A 489 -22.92 19.42 -19.33
N ASN A 490 -24.06 18.95 -18.84
CA ASN A 490 -24.18 17.72 -18.07
C ASN A 490 -24.28 16.46 -18.94
N TYR A 491 -24.04 16.50 -20.25
CA TYR A 491 -24.21 15.32 -21.11
C TYR A 491 -22.86 14.76 -21.54
N GLY A 492 -22.84 13.46 -21.87
CA GLY A 492 -21.61 12.77 -22.24
C GLY A 492 -21.43 12.55 -23.74
N SER A 493 -20.25 12.05 -24.12
CA SER A 493 -20.00 11.50 -25.46
C SER A 493 -21.01 10.41 -25.79
N ILE A 494 -21.39 9.64 -24.78
CA ILE A 494 -22.51 8.72 -24.83
C ILE A 494 -23.57 9.19 -23.82
N TYR A 495 -24.80 9.33 -24.29
CA TYR A 495 -25.98 9.46 -23.43
C TYR A 495 -26.71 8.11 -23.42
N ASN A 496 -26.76 7.44 -22.28
CA ASN A 496 -27.35 6.12 -22.14
C ASN A 496 -28.63 6.15 -21.29
N ASN A 497 -29.77 5.94 -21.92
CA ASN A 497 -31.07 5.70 -21.28
C ASN A 497 -31.48 4.21 -21.34
N GLY A 498 -30.93 3.46 -22.30
CA GLY A 498 -31.12 2.01 -22.44
C GLY A 498 -30.02 1.19 -21.74
N THR A 499 -29.57 0.13 -22.40
CA THR A 499 -28.45 -0.71 -21.93
C THR A 499 -27.19 -0.43 -22.75
N PHE A 500 -26.07 -0.16 -22.08
CA PHE A 500 -24.76 -0.06 -22.70
C PHE A 500 -23.81 -1.08 -22.06
N THR A 501 -23.22 -1.94 -22.88
CA THR A 501 -22.15 -2.87 -22.48
C THR A 501 -20.85 -2.48 -23.16
N LEU A 502 -19.81 -2.19 -22.37
CA LEU A 502 -18.44 -1.89 -22.79
C LEU A 502 -17.54 -3.08 -22.46
N ASN A 503 -17.25 -3.89 -23.48
CA ASN A 503 -16.42 -5.09 -23.35
C ASN A 503 -14.97 -4.82 -23.79
N GLY A 504 -14.75 -3.85 -24.67
CA GLY A 504 -13.43 -3.44 -25.16
C GLY A 504 -13.45 -2.04 -25.79
N GLY A 505 -12.31 -1.58 -26.29
CA GLY A 505 -12.17 -0.28 -26.94
C GLY A 505 -12.00 0.90 -25.97
N ASN A 506 -11.96 2.12 -26.51
CA ASN A 506 -11.64 3.34 -25.77
C ASN A 506 -12.67 4.44 -26.00
N ILE A 507 -13.04 5.14 -24.92
CA ILE A 507 -13.78 6.40 -24.95
C ILE A 507 -12.81 7.48 -24.45
N SER A 508 -12.40 8.40 -25.32
CA SER A 508 -11.29 9.31 -25.04
C SER A 508 -11.45 10.74 -25.56
N GLU A 509 -10.64 11.67 -25.03
CA GLU A 509 -10.46 13.02 -25.59
C GLU A 509 -11.74 13.85 -25.75
N GLY A 510 -12.71 13.68 -24.84
CA GLY A 510 -13.90 14.52 -24.77
C GLY A 510 -13.67 15.72 -23.84
N THR A 511 -14.18 16.90 -24.22
CA THR A 511 -14.15 18.09 -23.34
C THR A 511 -15.30 18.12 -22.35
N ASN A 512 -15.96 16.97 -22.10
CA ASN A 512 -17.11 16.80 -21.20
C ASN A 512 -17.12 15.35 -20.66
N ILE A 513 -18.26 14.91 -20.13
CA ILE A 513 -18.44 13.58 -19.53
C ILE A 513 -18.20 12.49 -20.60
N GLY A 514 -17.51 11.40 -20.25
CA GLY A 514 -17.38 10.25 -21.15
C GLY A 514 -18.74 9.58 -21.39
N VAL A 515 -19.34 9.07 -20.31
CA VAL A 515 -20.65 8.40 -20.34
C VAL A 515 -21.61 9.03 -19.33
N PHE A 516 -22.76 9.49 -19.81
CA PHE A 516 -23.87 9.90 -18.96
C PHE A 516 -24.93 8.79 -18.92
N ASN A 517 -25.11 8.16 -17.75
CA ASN A 517 -25.93 6.95 -17.60
C ASN A 517 -27.19 7.20 -16.76
N TYR A 518 -28.35 7.11 -17.40
CA TYR A 518 -29.67 6.98 -16.76
C TYR A 518 -30.19 5.53 -16.78
N GLY A 519 -29.72 4.71 -17.73
CA GLY A 519 -30.11 3.31 -17.89
C GLY A 519 -29.16 2.35 -17.16
N SER A 520 -28.78 1.27 -17.85
CA SER A 520 -27.81 0.28 -17.35
C SER A 520 -26.49 0.37 -18.12
N LEU A 521 -25.38 0.50 -17.41
CA LEU A 521 -24.02 0.46 -17.93
C LEU A 521 -23.30 -0.76 -17.35
N TYR A 522 -22.77 -1.62 -18.22
CA TYR A 522 -21.92 -2.76 -17.85
C TYR A 522 -20.53 -2.54 -18.47
N MET A 523 -19.51 -2.34 -17.64
CA MET A 523 -18.13 -2.21 -18.07
C MET A 523 -17.37 -3.47 -17.68
N ASN A 524 -17.23 -4.39 -18.63
CA ASN A 524 -16.48 -5.63 -18.46
C ASN A 524 -15.03 -5.49 -18.92
N GLY A 525 -14.77 -4.51 -19.79
CA GLY A 525 -13.43 -4.13 -20.24
C GLY A 525 -13.39 -2.73 -20.82
N GLY A 526 -12.45 -2.49 -21.73
CA GLY A 526 -12.25 -1.18 -22.38
C GLY A 526 -11.75 -0.09 -21.43
N SER A 527 -11.68 1.14 -21.95
CA SER A 527 -11.17 2.28 -21.20
C SER A 527 -12.03 3.54 -21.39
N ILE A 528 -12.19 4.33 -20.33
CA ILE A 528 -12.77 5.67 -20.36
C ILE A 528 -11.71 6.63 -19.83
N ILE A 529 -11.08 7.40 -20.71
CA ILE A 529 -9.85 8.12 -20.39
C ILE A 529 -9.81 9.55 -20.89
N LYS A 530 -9.07 10.42 -20.19
CA LYS A 530 -8.78 11.79 -20.65
C LYS A 530 -10.05 12.61 -20.97
N MET A 531 -11.11 12.41 -20.20
CA MET A 531 -12.29 13.27 -20.21
C MET A 531 -12.05 14.50 -19.34
N ALA A 532 -12.32 15.70 -19.84
CA ALA A 532 -12.19 16.92 -19.05
C ALA A 532 -13.54 17.62 -18.95
N SER A 533 -14.25 17.48 -17.83
CA SER A 533 -15.49 18.23 -17.57
C SER A 533 -15.23 19.38 -16.60
N THR A 534 -15.84 20.53 -16.85
CA THR A 534 -15.77 21.69 -15.96
C THR A 534 -16.92 21.79 -14.97
N ILE A 535 -17.87 20.84 -14.97
CA ILE A 535 -19.20 21.09 -14.35
C ILE A 535 -19.67 19.97 -13.43
N VAL A 536 -19.50 18.69 -13.80
CA VAL A 536 -20.03 17.58 -12.98
C VAL A 536 -19.03 16.44 -12.81
N SER A 537 -18.77 15.63 -13.83
CA SER A 537 -17.96 14.39 -13.73
C SER A 537 -17.05 14.19 -14.93
N GLY A 538 -15.97 13.44 -14.80
CA GLY A 538 -15.00 13.26 -15.89
C GLY A 538 -15.37 12.04 -16.71
N GLY A 539 -15.13 10.85 -16.17
CA GLY A 539 -15.38 9.58 -16.87
C GLY A 539 -16.87 9.24 -16.99
N VAL A 540 -17.50 8.87 -15.87
CA VAL A 540 -18.88 8.37 -15.83
C VAL A 540 -19.73 9.18 -14.87
N ASN A 541 -20.87 9.67 -15.35
CA ASN A 541 -21.94 10.18 -14.49
C ASN A 541 -23.04 9.13 -14.40
N ASN A 542 -23.23 8.55 -13.21
CA ASN A 542 -24.20 7.47 -13.02
C ASN A 542 -25.41 7.94 -12.22
N ASN A 543 -26.55 8.05 -12.89
CA ASN A 543 -27.88 8.23 -12.28
C ASN A 543 -28.71 6.93 -12.32
N GLY A 544 -28.33 5.95 -13.14
CA GLY A 544 -28.96 4.64 -13.27
C GLY A 544 -28.19 3.53 -12.55
N THR A 545 -28.01 2.40 -13.23
CA THR A 545 -27.19 1.28 -12.75
C THR A 545 -25.87 1.24 -13.51
N PHE A 546 -24.76 1.18 -12.79
CA PHE A 546 -23.42 0.96 -13.35
C PHE A 546 -22.80 -0.26 -12.67
N ALA A 547 -22.40 -1.27 -13.45
CA ALA A 547 -21.62 -2.40 -12.99
C ALA A 547 -20.27 -2.41 -13.70
N MET A 548 -19.17 -2.42 -12.95
CA MET A 548 -17.80 -2.50 -13.45
C MET A 548 -17.16 -3.80 -12.96
N SER A 549 -16.90 -4.72 -13.88
CA SER A 549 -16.25 -6.01 -13.60
C SER A 549 -14.81 -6.08 -14.13
N GLY A 550 -14.43 -5.13 -14.98
CA GLY A 550 -13.10 -4.95 -15.54
C GLY A 550 -12.94 -3.57 -16.18
N GLY A 551 -11.89 -3.40 -16.98
CA GLY A 551 -11.61 -2.14 -17.69
C GLY A 551 -10.94 -1.05 -16.84
N ILE A 552 -10.68 0.10 -17.46
CA ILE A 552 -9.88 1.21 -16.90
C ILE A 552 -10.64 2.53 -17.00
N ILE A 553 -10.70 3.28 -15.91
CA ILE A 553 -11.15 4.68 -15.90
C ILE A 553 -9.98 5.55 -15.38
N SER A 554 -9.36 6.34 -16.26
CA SER A 554 -8.13 7.07 -15.89
C SER A 554 -7.90 8.41 -16.59
N GLY A 555 -7.15 9.30 -15.96
CA GLY A 555 -6.80 10.60 -16.55
C GLY A 555 -7.98 11.54 -16.74
N ASN A 556 -9.13 11.28 -16.09
CA ASN A 556 -10.32 12.10 -16.22
C ASN A 556 -10.36 13.21 -15.16
N THR A 557 -10.82 14.40 -15.54
CA THR A 557 -10.84 15.60 -14.69
C THR A 557 -12.26 16.16 -14.53
N ALA A 558 -12.66 16.52 -13.31
CA ALA A 558 -14.00 17.05 -13.00
C ALA A 558 -14.10 17.87 -11.71
N ILE A 559 -15.33 18.29 -11.34
CA ILE A 559 -15.63 18.82 -10.00
C ILE A 559 -15.96 17.69 -9.02
N TYR A 560 -16.82 16.74 -9.42
CA TYR A 560 -17.23 15.59 -8.60
C TYR A 560 -16.96 14.30 -9.37
N GLY A 561 -16.23 13.34 -8.78
CA GLY A 561 -16.04 12.05 -9.43
C GLY A 561 -15.24 12.21 -10.72
N GLY A 562 -13.93 12.45 -10.59
CA GLY A 562 -13.04 12.58 -11.75
C GLY A 562 -13.17 11.34 -12.64
N GLY A 563 -13.09 10.16 -12.03
CA GLY A 563 -13.47 8.90 -12.67
C GLY A 563 -14.98 8.69 -12.73
N VAL A 564 -15.65 8.58 -11.58
CA VAL A 564 -17.08 8.24 -11.46
C VAL A 564 -17.79 9.15 -10.48
N ASN A 565 -18.86 9.82 -10.91
CA ASN A 565 -19.84 10.45 -10.03
C ASN A 565 -21.07 9.55 -9.92
N ASN A 566 -21.34 9.02 -8.73
CA ASN A 566 -22.42 8.08 -8.50
C ASN A 566 -23.59 8.70 -7.71
N ASN A 567 -24.71 8.90 -8.39
CA ASN A 567 -26.02 9.24 -7.80
C ASN A 567 -27.04 8.08 -7.89
N GLY A 568 -26.74 7.04 -8.68
CA GLY A 568 -27.53 5.82 -8.82
C GLY A 568 -26.97 4.63 -8.03
N THR A 569 -26.99 3.44 -8.64
CA THR A 569 -26.35 2.24 -8.10
C THR A 569 -25.06 1.97 -8.86
N PHE A 570 -23.92 1.96 -8.17
CA PHE A 570 -22.65 1.52 -8.71
C PHE A 570 -22.22 0.20 -8.04
N THR A 571 -21.87 -0.81 -8.83
CA THR A 571 -21.31 -2.08 -8.33
C THR A 571 -19.96 -2.31 -8.99
N MET A 572 -18.89 -2.37 -8.21
CA MET A 572 -17.55 -2.70 -8.70
C MET A 572 -17.16 -4.09 -8.20
N SER A 573 -16.83 -5.00 -9.12
CA SER A 573 -16.30 -6.33 -8.82
C SER A 573 -14.89 -6.56 -9.34
N GLY A 574 -14.36 -5.61 -10.10
CA GLY A 574 -13.04 -5.62 -10.72
C GLY A 574 -12.79 -4.35 -11.52
N GLY A 575 -11.63 -4.25 -12.16
CA GLY A 575 -11.22 -3.08 -12.94
C GLY A 575 -10.43 -2.05 -12.12
N ILE A 576 -9.98 -1.00 -12.80
CA ILE A 576 -9.04 0.01 -12.25
C ILE A 576 -9.61 1.42 -12.44
N ILE A 577 -9.66 2.20 -11.35
CA ILE A 577 -9.96 3.63 -11.36
C ILE A 577 -8.75 4.37 -10.78
N SER A 578 -7.96 5.02 -11.63
CA SER A 578 -6.69 5.64 -11.21
C SER A 578 -6.29 6.85 -12.03
N GLY A 579 -5.50 7.78 -11.47
CA GLY A 579 -4.99 8.95 -12.18
C GLY A 579 -6.08 9.96 -12.56
N ASN A 580 -7.24 9.93 -11.90
CA ASN A 580 -8.32 10.88 -12.11
C ASN A 580 -8.24 12.04 -11.10
N THR A 581 -8.76 13.21 -11.48
CA THR A 581 -8.65 14.44 -10.69
C THR A 581 -10.02 15.10 -10.50
N ALA A 582 -10.43 15.37 -9.26
CA ALA A 582 -11.64 16.16 -9.01
C ALA A 582 -11.66 16.85 -7.64
N SER A 583 -12.38 17.96 -7.52
CA SER A 583 -12.54 18.67 -6.24
C SER A 583 -13.08 17.78 -5.13
N SER A 584 -13.98 16.86 -5.48
CA SER A 584 -14.52 15.83 -4.58
C SER A 584 -14.50 14.47 -5.26
N GLY A 585 -13.97 13.44 -4.60
CA GLY A 585 -13.83 12.09 -5.15
C GLY A 585 -13.06 12.08 -6.46
N GLY A 586 -11.76 12.30 -6.43
CA GLY A 586 -10.89 12.26 -7.62
C GLY A 586 -11.11 10.99 -8.44
N GLY A 587 -11.16 9.83 -7.78
CA GLY A 587 -11.56 8.56 -8.39
C GLY A 587 -13.07 8.43 -8.48
N VAL A 588 -13.72 8.32 -7.32
CA VAL A 588 -15.17 8.13 -7.19
C VAL A 588 -15.73 9.12 -6.18
N TYR A 589 -16.75 9.87 -6.57
CA TYR A 589 -17.64 10.57 -5.63
C TYR A 589 -18.94 9.78 -5.49
N ASN A 590 -19.21 9.24 -4.30
CA ASN A 590 -20.39 8.44 -4.05
C ASN A 590 -21.44 9.20 -3.22
N ASN A 591 -22.57 9.49 -3.85
CA ASN A 591 -23.73 10.13 -3.22
C ASN A 591 -24.93 9.18 -3.05
N SER A 592 -24.77 7.89 -3.39
CA SER A 592 -25.86 6.90 -3.37
C SER A 592 -25.32 5.49 -3.05
N THR A 593 -25.86 4.46 -3.70
CA THR A 593 -25.48 3.06 -3.43
C THR A 593 -24.19 2.71 -4.18
N PHE A 594 -23.16 2.32 -3.42
CA PHE A 594 -21.92 1.80 -3.98
C PHE A 594 -21.58 0.43 -3.36
N ASN A 595 -21.73 -0.62 -4.16
CA ASN A 595 -21.41 -1.99 -3.81
C ASN A 595 -20.01 -2.35 -4.33
N ILE A 596 -19.24 -3.07 -3.53
CA ILE A 596 -17.88 -3.49 -3.87
C ILE A 596 -17.66 -4.97 -3.53
N LYS A 597 -16.88 -5.65 -4.36
CA LYS A 597 -16.37 -7.02 -4.17
C LYS A 597 -15.18 -7.27 -5.10
N GLY A 598 -14.57 -8.45 -5.00
CA GLY A 598 -13.56 -8.93 -5.94
C GLY A 598 -12.30 -8.05 -5.99
N ALA A 599 -11.69 -7.98 -7.17
CA ALA A 599 -10.43 -7.26 -7.41
C ALA A 599 -10.65 -5.78 -7.76
N SER A 600 -11.54 -5.11 -7.03
CA SER A 600 -11.85 -3.69 -7.26
C SER A 600 -10.68 -2.80 -6.84
N ASN A 601 -10.10 -2.02 -7.77
CA ASN A 601 -8.95 -1.17 -7.50
C ASN A 601 -9.24 0.32 -7.75
N ILE A 602 -9.14 1.14 -6.70
CA ILE A 602 -9.34 2.60 -6.74
C ILE A 602 -8.21 3.26 -5.98
N THR A 603 -7.17 3.65 -6.70
CA THR A 603 -5.92 4.20 -6.15
C THR A 603 -5.37 5.31 -7.05
N ASP A 604 -4.43 6.10 -6.53
CA ASP A 604 -3.70 7.12 -7.30
C ASP A 604 -4.62 8.14 -8.00
N ASN A 605 -5.73 8.50 -7.37
CA ASN A 605 -6.59 9.61 -7.81
C ASN A 605 -6.39 10.80 -6.88
N TYR A 606 -6.67 12.01 -7.38
CA TYR A 606 -6.24 13.24 -6.74
C TYR A 606 -7.35 14.28 -6.66
N ASN A 607 -7.22 15.19 -5.70
CA ASN A 607 -7.97 16.44 -5.69
C ASN A 607 -7.31 17.48 -6.63
N ILE A 608 -8.03 18.54 -7.01
CA ILE A 608 -7.50 19.69 -7.77
C ILE A 608 -6.32 20.39 -7.06
N TYR A 609 -6.26 20.24 -5.73
CA TYR A 609 -5.05 20.45 -4.93
C TYR A 609 -4.48 19.04 -4.71
N PRO A 610 -3.24 18.72 -5.13
CA PRO A 610 -2.75 17.36 -5.42
C PRO A 610 -2.60 16.41 -4.21
N SER A 611 -3.53 16.44 -3.25
CA SER A 611 -3.74 15.41 -2.24
C SER A 611 -4.44 14.21 -2.87
N VAL A 612 -4.15 13.02 -2.36
CA VAL A 612 -4.86 11.80 -2.72
C VAL A 612 -6.35 11.97 -2.44
N ASN A 613 -7.19 11.62 -3.42
CA ASN A 613 -8.65 11.66 -3.32
C ASN A 613 -9.28 10.50 -4.11
N ASN A 614 -9.24 9.28 -3.56
CA ASN A 614 -9.68 8.07 -4.25
C ASN A 614 -11.20 7.93 -4.24
N VAL A 615 -11.77 7.47 -3.12
CA VAL A 615 -13.22 7.37 -2.94
C VAL A 615 -13.68 8.38 -1.91
N GLU A 616 -14.43 9.38 -2.35
CA GLU A 616 -15.11 10.30 -1.44
C GLU A 616 -16.57 9.90 -1.26
N ILE A 617 -16.95 9.66 -0.01
CA ILE A 617 -18.31 9.26 0.36
C ILE A 617 -19.06 10.51 0.86
N ALA A 618 -20.22 10.80 0.27
CA ALA A 618 -21.07 11.89 0.71
C ALA A 618 -21.57 11.67 2.14
N THR A 619 -21.97 12.76 2.81
CA THR A 619 -22.48 12.72 4.19
C THR A 619 -23.59 11.68 4.35
N ASP A 620 -23.54 10.91 5.43
CA ASP A 620 -24.48 9.83 5.77
C ASP A 620 -24.55 8.65 4.78
N LYS A 621 -23.62 8.57 3.82
CA LYS A 621 -23.49 7.41 2.93
C LYS A 621 -22.38 6.48 3.41
N THR A 622 -22.42 5.24 2.91
CA THR A 622 -21.38 4.22 3.14
C THR A 622 -21.28 3.33 1.90
N MET A 623 -20.11 2.75 1.65
CA MET A 623 -20.00 1.63 0.71
C MET A 623 -20.60 0.35 1.31
N THR A 624 -20.93 -0.61 0.45
CA THR A 624 -21.42 -1.94 0.86
C THR A 624 -20.51 -3.03 0.29
N VAL A 625 -19.88 -3.81 1.16
CA VAL A 625 -19.08 -4.98 0.79
C VAL A 625 -20.01 -6.18 0.61
N THR A 626 -20.10 -6.69 -0.61
CA THR A 626 -21.07 -7.72 -1.01
C THR A 626 -20.44 -9.10 -1.23
N GLY A 627 -19.12 -9.20 -1.09
CA GLY A 627 -18.33 -10.42 -1.27
C GLY A 627 -16.85 -10.14 -0.97
N ALA A 628 -16.03 -11.18 -1.00
CA ALA A 628 -14.60 -11.09 -0.70
C ALA A 628 -13.90 -10.05 -1.59
N LEU A 629 -13.12 -9.17 -0.95
CA LEU A 629 -12.28 -8.16 -1.59
C LEU A 629 -10.84 -8.63 -1.63
N ASN A 630 -10.21 -8.37 -2.78
CA ASN A 630 -8.79 -8.63 -3.02
C ASN A 630 -8.08 -7.43 -3.67
N GLY A 631 -8.81 -6.35 -4.00
CA GLY A 631 -8.22 -5.13 -4.58
C GLY A 631 -7.76 -4.11 -3.54
N THR A 632 -7.34 -2.92 -3.97
CA THR A 632 -6.98 -1.81 -3.07
C THR A 632 -7.93 -0.64 -3.28
N ILE A 633 -8.43 -0.08 -2.18
CA ILE A 633 -9.43 0.99 -2.17
C ILE A 633 -8.93 2.08 -1.23
N GLY A 634 -8.49 3.20 -1.79
CA GLY A 634 -8.27 4.42 -1.01
C GLY A 634 -9.59 5.11 -0.69
N VAL A 635 -9.73 5.60 0.53
CA VAL A 635 -10.94 6.30 0.98
C VAL A 635 -10.59 7.68 1.53
N THR A 636 -11.24 8.68 0.97
CA THR A 636 -11.23 10.08 1.41
C THR A 636 -12.52 10.36 2.16
N MET A 637 -12.42 10.69 3.45
CA MET A 637 -13.59 11.02 4.26
C MET A 637 -13.49 12.45 4.76
N ARG A 638 -14.59 13.21 4.62
CA ARG A 638 -14.72 14.57 5.19
C ARG A 638 -15.03 14.56 6.69
N THR A 639 -15.51 13.44 7.23
CA THR A 639 -15.88 13.29 8.63
C THR A 639 -15.65 11.84 9.08
N TYR A 640 -15.14 11.65 10.30
CA TYR A 640 -14.83 10.33 10.88
C TYR A 640 -16.04 9.39 10.84
N GLY A 641 -15.86 8.11 10.49
CA GLY A 641 -17.00 7.21 10.43
C GLY A 641 -16.81 5.87 9.70
N THR A 642 -17.96 5.30 9.33
CA THR A 642 -18.04 4.00 8.65
C THR A 642 -17.81 4.19 7.15
N ALA A 643 -16.68 3.70 6.64
CA ALA A 643 -16.39 3.74 5.21
C ALA A 643 -17.22 2.69 4.45
N ALA A 644 -17.34 1.49 5.01
CA ALA A 644 -18.09 0.41 4.38
C ALA A 644 -18.80 -0.51 5.38
N LYS A 645 -19.87 -1.19 4.94
CA LYS A 645 -20.60 -2.20 5.72
C LYS A 645 -20.73 -3.50 4.94
N GLY A 646 -20.66 -4.64 5.62
CA GLY A 646 -21.07 -5.92 5.05
C GLY A 646 -22.59 -6.03 4.94
N THR A 647 -23.06 -7.00 4.16
CA THR A 647 -24.49 -7.32 4.05
C THR A 647 -24.91 -8.32 5.13
N VAL A 648 -26.20 -8.70 5.15
CA VAL A 648 -26.68 -9.81 6.01
C VAL A 648 -26.01 -11.12 5.61
N ASP A 649 -25.79 -11.33 4.31
CA ASP A 649 -25.26 -12.57 3.73
C ASP A 649 -23.72 -12.60 3.66
N TYR A 650 -23.06 -11.44 3.77
CA TYR A 650 -21.61 -11.33 3.71
C TYR A 650 -21.05 -10.57 4.91
N LYS A 651 -20.23 -11.27 5.71
CA LYS A 651 -19.54 -10.69 6.86
C LYS A 651 -18.13 -10.21 6.47
N ILE A 652 -17.81 -8.97 6.80
CA ILE A 652 -16.47 -8.37 6.62
C ILE A 652 -15.42 -9.25 7.31
N THR A 653 -14.37 -9.59 6.57
CA THR A 653 -13.19 -10.34 7.04
C THR A 653 -11.99 -9.40 7.26
N GLU A 654 -10.94 -9.88 7.92
CA GLU A 654 -9.68 -9.11 8.03
C GLU A 654 -9.01 -8.85 6.68
N ASN A 655 -9.22 -9.74 5.69
CA ASN A 655 -8.72 -9.52 4.34
C ASN A 655 -9.41 -8.33 3.69
N ASP A 656 -10.73 -8.23 3.86
CA ASP A 656 -11.51 -7.11 3.33
C ASP A 656 -11.05 -5.77 3.93
N VAL A 657 -10.65 -5.76 5.21
CA VAL A 657 -10.15 -4.54 5.89
C VAL A 657 -8.81 -4.09 5.28
N LYS A 658 -7.91 -5.03 4.97
CA LYS A 658 -6.59 -4.74 4.34
C LYS A 658 -6.71 -4.15 2.94
N CYS A 659 -7.81 -4.43 2.26
CA CYS A 659 -8.11 -3.82 0.95
C CYS A 659 -8.39 -2.32 1.06
N PHE A 660 -8.69 -1.78 2.25
CA PHE A 660 -8.97 -0.37 2.44
C PHE A 660 -7.77 0.37 3.01
N LYS A 661 -7.56 1.59 2.51
CA LYS A 661 -6.58 2.54 3.04
C LYS A 661 -7.23 3.89 3.22
N SER A 662 -6.82 4.63 4.26
CA SER A 662 -7.19 6.04 4.35
C SER A 662 -6.31 6.85 3.41
N ASP A 663 -6.91 7.77 2.67
CA ASP A 663 -6.18 8.73 1.84
C ASP A 663 -5.56 9.86 2.68
N ALA A 664 -5.99 10.01 3.94
CA ALA A 664 -5.45 10.98 4.89
C ALA A 664 -4.46 10.31 5.85
N SER A 665 -3.36 11.01 6.16
CA SER A 665 -2.38 10.55 7.15
C SER A 665 -2.94 10.62 8.57
N GLY A 666 -2.44 9.73 9.45
CA GLY A 666 -2.84 9.70 10.87
C GLY A 666 -4.15 8.95 11.15
N TYR A 667 -4.72 8.28 10.16
CA TYR A 667 -5.93 7.46 10.31
C TYR A 667 -5.64 5.98 10.09
N GLU A 668 -6.27 5.15 10.89
CA GLU A 668 -6.24 3.70 10.74
C GLU A 668 -7.58 3.19 10.22
N VAL A 669 -7.49 2.12 9.43
CA VAL A 669 -8.64 1.35 8.98
C VAL A 669 -8.83 0.19 9.94
N THR A 670 -10.00 0.13 10.57
CA THR A 670 -10.30 -0.91 11.56
C THR A 670 -11.64 -1.57 11.26
N LYS A 671 -11.76 -2.82 11.70
CA LYS A 671 -13.02 -3.54 11.69
C LYS A 671 -13.79 -3.25 12.98
N VAL A 672 -15.05 -2.84 12.84
CA VAL A 672 -15.99 -2.73 13.96
C VAL A 672 -17.29 -3.43 13.56
N ASP A 673 -17.64 -4.49 14.28
CA ASP A 673 -18.75 -5.40 13.93
C ASP A 673 -18.66 -5.89 12.48
N ASN A 674 -19.74 -5.71 11.70
CA ASN A 674 -19.78 -5.98 10.27
C ASN A 674 -19.48 -4.73 9.43
N SER A 675 -18.59 -3.86 9.89
CA SER A 675 -18.26 -2.59 9.22
C SER A 675 -16.76 -2.29 9.23
N ILE A 676 -16.34 -1.52 8.24
CA ILE A 676 -14.98 -0.97 8.10
C ILE A 676 -15.08 0.51 8.46
N LYS A 677 -14.30 0.91 9.47
CA LYS A 677 -14.25 2.28 9.97
C LYS A 677 -12.88 2.90 9.75
N ILE A 678 -12.89 4.20 9.47
CA ILE A 678 -11.69 5.02 9.40
C ILE A 678 -11.75 5.95 10.59
N ALA A 679 -10.77 5.81 11.48
CA ALA A 679 -10.72 6.53 12.74
C ALA A 679 -9.28 6.88 13.09
N VAL A 680 -9.13 7.89 13.95
CA VAL A 680 -7.84 8.17 14.58
C VAL A 680 -7.48 6.97 15.47
N PRO A 681 -6.23 6.49 15.46
CA PRO A 681 -5.84 5.37 16.29
C PRO A 681 -6.06 5.66 17.78
N ALA A 682 -6.60 4.67 18.50
CA ALA A 682 -6.75 4.76 19.94
C ALA A 682 -5.39 4.80 20.66
N PRO A 683 -5.32 5.34 21.89
CA PRO A 683 -4.13 5.20 22.72
C PRO A 683 -3.79 3.73 22.97
N LYS A 684 -2.50 3.40 23.00
CA LYS A 684 -2.02 2.03 23.27
C LYS A 684 -1.09 2.02 24.48
N ILE A 685 -1.44 1.27 25.52
CA ILE A 685 -0.60 1.07 26.70
C ILE A 685 0.47 0.01 26.40
N ALA A 686 1.74 0.40 26.49
CA ALA A 686 2.89 -0.47 26.34
C ALA A 686 3.33 -1.10 27.68
N THR A 687 3.18 -0.37 28.79
CA THR A 687 3.57 -0.84 30.13
C THR A 687 2.46 -0.62 31.15
N GLN A 688 2.10 -1.68 31.88
CA GLN A 688 1.01 -1.72 32.86
C GLN A 688 1.48 -1.38 34.30
N PRO A 689 0.61 -0.82 35.15
CA PRO A 689 0.96 -0.48 36.53
C PRO A 689 1.09 -1.72 37.41
N GLN A 690 2.00 -1.68 38.39
CA GLN A 690 2.32 -2.81 39.27
C GLN A 690 1.70 -2.65 40.67
N SER A 691 1.35 -3.77 41.33
CA SER A 691 0.79 -3.80 42.69
C SER A 691 1.88 -3.63 43.76
N PHE A 692 1.53 -3.06 44.91
CA PHE A 692 2.47 -2.83 46.03
C PHE A 692 1.90 -3.29 47.38
N THR A 693 2.77 -3.77 48.26
CA THR A 693 2.46 -3.94 49.70
C THR A 693 3.36 -2.99 50.49
N LYS A 694 2.79 -2.12 51.32
CA LYS A 694 3.50 -1.02 52.00
C LYS A 694 3.10 -0.90 53.47
N LYS A 695 4.03 -0.41 54.29
CA LYS A 695 3.74 -0.02 55.69
C LYS A 695 3.13 1.39 55.72
N ILE A 696 2.37 1.70 56.78
CA ILE A 696 1.83 3.06 56.98
C ILE A 696 2.97 4.07 56.95
N GLY A 697 2.82 5.12 56.14
CA GLY A 697 3.81 6.18 55.94
C GLY A 697 4.79 5.95 54.78
N GLU A 698 4.80 4.78 54.14
CA GLU A 698 5.62 4.53 52.94
C GLU A 698 4.91 4.91 51.64
N THR A 699 5.64 5.39 50.65
CA THR A 699 5.08 5.77 49.34
C THR A 699 5.05 4.60 48.36
N ALA A 700 3.92 4.44 47.66
CA ALA A 700 3.77 3.60 46.46
C ALA A 700 3.72 4.49 45.21
N LYS A 701 4.41 4.10 44.12
CA LYS A 701 4.43 4.81 42.82
C LYS A 701 3.93 3.88 41.72
N PHE A 702 2.80 4.20 41.12
CA PHE A 702 2.22 3.53 39.96
C PHE A 702 2.62 4.27 38.68
N SER A 703 2.88 3.54 37.59
CA SER A 703 3.37 4.09 36.31
C SER A 703 2.72 3.40 35.11
N VAL A 704 2.48 4.16 34.04
CA VAL A 704 1.98 3.66 32.74
C VAL A 704 2.80 4.27 31.60
N VAL A 705 3.11 3.49 30.56
CA VAL A 705 3.70 3.99 29.30
C VAL A 705 2.71 3.76 28.18
N ALA A 706 2.37 4.79 27.40
CA ALA A 706 1.41 4.67 26.31
C ALA A 706 1.73 5.58 25.10
N THR A 707 1.25 5.19 23.90
CA THR A 707 1.35 5.94 22.64
C THR A 707 -0.02 6.49 22.21
N ASN A 708 -0.04 7.47 21.28
CA ASN A 708 -1.24 8.21 20.86
C ASN A 708 -1.99 8.87 22.03
N VAL A 709 -1.25 9.42 23.00
CA VAL A 709 -1.81 9.94 24.26
C VAL A 709 -1.90 11.46 24.23
N ASN A 710 -3.04 11.99 24.65
CA ASN A 710 -3.24 13.40 24.97
C ASN A 710 -3.20 13.63 26.49
N THR A 711 -3.87 12.78 27.28
CA THR A 711 -3.97 12.92 28.74
C THR A 711 -3.99 11.59 29.48
N TYR A 712 -3.55 11.62 30.75
CA TYR A 712 -3.71 10.52 31.70
C TYR A 712 -4.73 10.94 32.77
N GLN A 713 -5.40 9.97 33.39
CA GLN A 713 -6.25 10.20 34.56
C GLN A 713 -6.21 8.96 35.46
N TRP A 714 -5.56 9.07 36.61
CA TRP A 714 -5.57 7.99 37.60
C TRP A 714 -6.89 7.93 38.34
N GLN A 715 -7.32 6.70 38.60
CA GLN A 715 -8.53 6.39 39.34
C GLN A 715 -8.22 5.43 40.48
N VAL A 716 -8.92 5.61 41.60
CA VAL A 716 -8.84 4.72 42.76
C VAL A 716 -10.21 4.12 43.04
N ASN A 717 -10.25 2.83 43.31
CA ASN A 717 -11.38 2.16 43.93
C ASN A 717 -11.02 1.85 45.38
N LYS A 718 -11.73 2.51 46.29
CA LYS A 718 -11.50 2.45 47.73
C LYS A 718 -12.23 1.28 48.41
N ASN A 719 -12.78 0.36 47.62
CA ASN A 719 -13.66 -0.72 48.06
C ASN A 719 -14.92 -0.22 48.82
N ASP A 720 -15.39 1.00 48.53
CA ASP A 720 -16.54 1.64 49.17
C ASP A 720 -17.84 1.51 48.34
N GLU A 721 -17.91 0.48 47.49
CA GLU A 721 -18.99 0.19 46.53
C GLU A 721 -19.24 1.27 45.46
N LYS A 722 -18.46 2.35 45.43
CA LYS A 722 -18.58 3.42 44.41
C LYS A 722 -17.74 3.18 43.16
N GLY A 723 -17.02 2.06 43.09
CA GLY A 723 -16.15 1.72 41.98
C GLY A 723 -14.94 2.63 41.84
N PHE A 724 -14.37 2.73 40.63
CA PHE A 724 -13.22 3.60 40.36
C PHE A 724 -13.63 5.07 40.25
N GLN A 725 -12.95 5.91 41.01
CA GLN A 725 -13.18 7.36 41.08
C GLN A 725 -11.91 8.11 40.67
N ASN A 726 -12.05 9.22 39.94
CA ASN A 726 -10.92 10.05 39.53
C ASN A 726 -10.18 10.60 40.76
N ILE A 727 -8.86 10.47 40.73
CA ILE A 727 -7.98 11.12 41.70
C ILE A 727 -7.67 12.52 41.14
N ASN A 728 -8.00 13.55 41.92
CA ASN A 728 -7.79 14.93 41.50
C ASN A 728 -6.32 15.19 41.16
N ASP A 729 -6.09 15.91 40.05
CA ASP A 729 -4.79 16.34 39.53
C ASP A 729 -3.79 15.21 39.19
N ALA A 730 -4.20 13.95 39.29
CA ALA A 730 -3.39 12.81 38.91
C ALA A 730 -3.46 12.55 37.39
N THR A 731 -2.91 13.49 36.62
CA THR A 731 -3.01 13.52 35.15
C THR A 731 -1.70 13.21 34.41
N SER A 732 -0.71 12.68 35.13
CA SER A 732 0.59 12.27 34.60
C SER A 732 0.68 10.76 34.39
N ALA A 733 1.67 10.32 33.60
CA ALA A 733 2.01 8.90 33.41
C ALA A 733 2.34 8.17 34.73
N ASP A 734 2.76 8.91 35.75
CA ASP A 734 3.08 8.43 37.09
C ASP A 734 2.09 8.98 38.13
N TYR A 735 1.74 8.16 39.13
CA TYR A 735 0.99 8.56 40.31
C TYR A 735 1.59 7.98 41.59
N SER A 736 1.79 8.84 42.60
CA SER A 736 2.35 8.44 43.90
C SER A 736 1.35 8.68 45.02
N VAL A 737 1.29 7.74 45.97
CA VAL A 737 0.42 7.82 47.16
C VAL A 737 1.17 7.31 48.40
N VAL A 738 1.02 8.01 49.52
CA VAL A 738 1.57 7.58 50.83
C VAL A 738 0.56 6.67 51.49
N MET A 739 1.02 5.49 51.93
CA MET A 739 0.19 4.46 52.51
C MET A 739 -0.40 4.89 53.87
N SER A 740 -1.72 4.75 54.02
CA SER A 740 -2.44 4.88 55.29
C SER A 740 -3.25 3.62 55.58
N ALA A 741 -3.70 3.48 56.84
CA ALA A 741 -4.37 2.26 57.31
C ALA A 741 -5.67 1.93 56.55
N ASP A 742 -6.38 2.95 56.05
CA ASP A 742 -7.62 2.82 55.30
C ASP A 742 -7.41 2.40 53.84
N MET A 743 -6.19 2.51 53.30
CA MET A 743 -5.88 2.20 51.90
C MET A 743 -5.62 0.71 51.63
N ASP A 744 -5.77 -0.15 52.64
CA ASP A 744 -5.57 -1.59 52.49
C ASP A 744 -6.55 -2.19 51.46
N GLY A 745 -6.00 -2.81 50.42
CA GLY A 745 -6.75 -3.38 49.31
C GLY A 745 -7.27 -2.34 48.30
N TYR A 746 -6.91 -1.06 48.42
CA TYR A 746 -7.30 -0.05 47.42
C TYR A 746 -6.72 -0.42 46.06
N LYS A 747 -7.52 -0.22 45.01
CA LYS A 747 -7.16 -0.55 43.63
C LYS A 747 -6.96 0.71 42.81
N TYR A 748 -5.93 0.72 41.98
CA TYR A 748 -5.54 1.85 41.14
C TYR A 748 -5.51 1.42 39.68
N GLN A 749 -6.02 2.28 38.81
CA GLN A 749 -5.93 2.14 37.35
C GLN A 749 -5.73 3.52 36.71
N CYS A 750 -5.20 3.56 35.50
CA CYS A 750 -5.03 4.79 34.73
C CYS A 750 -5.89 4.73 33.47
N VAL A 751 -6.68 5.79 33.23
CA VAL A 751 -7.37 6.01 31.97
C VAL A 751 -6.48 6.89 31.10
N VAL A 752 -6.01 6.33 29.98
CA VAL A 752 -5.19 7.02 28.99
C VAL A 752 -6.11 7.47 27.86
N THR A 753 -6.15 8.76 27.58
CA THR A 753 -7.03 9.36 26.57
C THR A 753 -6.20 10.00 25.47
N GLY A 754 -6.61 9.83 24.22
CA GLY A 754 -6.02 10.45 23.04
C GLY A 754 -7.07 10.77 22.00
N ALA A 755 -6.64 11.20 20.82
CA ALA A 755 -7.54 11.63 19.75
C ALA A 755 -8.45 10.50 19.22
N GLY A 756 -8.04 9.23 19.33
CA GLY A 756 -8.84 8.06 18.98
C GLY A 756 -9.73 7.49 20.10
N GLY A 757 -9.81 8.15 21.27
CA GLY A 757 -10.61 7.70 22.42
C GLY A 757 -9.76 7.39 23.65
N SER A 758 -10.25 6.54 24.54
CA SER A 758 -9.59 6.21 25.80
C SER A 758 -9.40 4.71 25.98
N VAL A 759 -8.26 4.31 26.55
CA VAL A 759 -7.97 2.95 26.99
C VAL A 759 -7.67 2.97 28.49
N THR A 760 -8.11 1.94 29.21
CA THR A 760 -7.87 1.79 30.65
C THR A 760 -6.77 0.76 30.89
N SER A 761 -5.84 1.07 31.79
CA SER A 761 -4.79 0.14 32.21
C SER A 761 -5.33 -1.06 32.96
N ASP A 762 -4.49 -2.07 33.14
CA ASP A 762 -4.75 -3.11 34.15
C ASP A 762 -4.79 -2.50 35.55
N THR A 763 -5.44 -3.21 36.48
CA THR A 763 -5.59 -2.77 37.87
C THR A 763 -4.40 -3.19 38.73
N ALA A 764 -3.83 -2.23 39.45
CA ALA A 764 -2.82 -2.47 40.50
C ALA A 764 -3.45 -2.34 41.89
N THR A 765 -3.02 -3.15 42.87
CA THR A 765 -3.56 -3.13 44.24
C THR A 765 -2.51 -2.61 45.23
N LEU A 766 -2.92 -1.80 46.20
CA LEU A 766 -2.11 -1.37 47.34
C LEU A 766 -2.58 -2.11 48.60
N ASN A 767 -1.72 -2.94 49.18
CA ASN A 767 -2.03 -3.71 50.39
C ASN A 767 -1.25 -3.20 51.61
N LEU A 768 -1.91 -3.19 52.76
CA LEU A 768 -1.31 -2.87 54.04
C LEU A 768 -0.55 -4.06 54.57
N PHE A 769 0.69 -3.80 54.97
CA PHE A 769 1.46 -4.77 55.71
C PHE A 769 0.90 -4.93 57.15
N THR A 770 0.27 -6.08 57.47
CA THR A 770 -0.33 -6.37 58.78
C THR A 770 0.30 -7.60 59.47
N TYR A 771 0.19 -7.64 60.81
CA TYR A 771 0.61 -8.76 61.66
C TYR A 771 -0.57 -9.26 62.52
N LYS A 772 -0.61 -10.57 62.83
CA LYS A 772 -1.71 -11.21 63.59
C LYS A 772 -1.29 -11.56 65.01
N VAL A 773 -2.11 -11.21 66.00
CA VAL A 773 -1.91 -11.55 67.43
C VAL A 773 -3.08 -12.41 67.93
N THR A 774 -2.81 -13.58 68.50
CA THR A 774 -3.84 -14.49 69.04
C THR A 774 -3.62 -14.74 70.53
N ILE A 775 -4.67 -14.57 71.35
CA ILE A 775 -4.63 -14.81 72.79
C ILE A 775 -5.59 -15.97 73.12
N ASN A 776 -5.08 -17.04 73.74
CA ASN A 776 -5.87 -18.20 74.17
C ASN A 776 -6.02 -18.21 75.69
N ALA A 777 -7.21 -17.86 76.18
CA ALA A 777 -7.62 -18.12 77.55
C ALA A 777 -8.40 -19.43 77.56
N GLY A 778 -8.07 -20.40 78.41
CA GLY A 778 -8.54 -21.79 78.36
C GLY A 778 -10.06 -22.09 78.34
N SER A 779 -10.95 -21.10 78.20
CA SER A 779 -12.38 -21.28 77.91
C SER A 779 -12.89 -20.48 76.68
N GLY A 780 -12.02 -19.89 75.86
CA GLY A 780 -12.37 -19.20 74.62
C GLY A 780 -11.22 -18.38 74.03
N THR A 781 -11.11 -18.34 72.70
CA THR A 781 -10.04 -17.64 71.96
C THR A 781 -10.45 -16.21 71.61
N ALA A 782 -9.59 -15.22 71.86
CA ALA A 782 -9.76 -13.85 71.37
C ALA A 782 -8.62 -13.48 70.40
N THR A 783 -8.98 -12.99 69.22
CA THR A 783 -8.01 -12.66 68.14
C THR A 783 -7.98 -11.15 67.93
N TYR A 784 -6.79 -10.54 67.89
CA TYR A 784 -6.62 -9.11 67.66
C TYR A 784 -5.69 -8.86 66.46
N ASN A 785 -6.19 -8.10 65.49
CA ASN A 785 -5.37 -7.54 64.42
C ASN A 785 -5.00 -6.11 64.84
N SER A 786 -3.73 -5.86 65.16
CA SER A 786 -3.27 -4.51 65.55
C SER A 786 -2.56 -3.86 64.38
N THR A 787 -2.95 -2.61 64.09
CA THR A 787 -2.36 -1.83 63.00
C THR A 787 -1.46 -0.70 63.49
N THR A 788 -1.43 -0.31 64.79
CA THR A 788 -0.67 0.90 65.23
C THR A 788 -0.22 1.06 66.71
N LYS A 789 -0.37 0.12 67.68
CA LYS A 789 0.10 0.35 69.08
C LYS A 789 0.71 -0.88 69.79
N ASN A 790 1.75 -0.62 70.60
CA ASN A 790 2.56 -1.61 71.34
C ASN A 790 1.97 -2.06 72.70
N SER A 791 0.67 -1.94 72.97
CA SER A 791 0.09 -2.40 74.25
C SER A 791 -1.33 -2.97 74.10
N ILE A 792 -1.62 -4.06 74.82
CA ILE A 792 -2.92 -4.73 74.91
C ILE A 792 -3.31 -4.82 76.40
N ASP A 793 -4.49 -4.33 76.78
CA ASP A 793 -5.04 -4.48 78.14
C ASP A 793 -5.87 -5.77 78.25
N VAL A 794 -5.69 -6.56 79.31
CA VAL A 794 -6.41 -7.83 79.56
C VAL A 794 -6.89 -7.92 81.02
N GLN A 795 -8.16 -8.26 81.26
CA GLN A 795 -8.73 -8.51 82.60
C GLN A 795 -8.75 -10.01 82.95
N VAL A 796 -8.38 -10.36 84.19
CA VAL A 796 -8.36 -11.75 84.71
C VAL A 796 -9.46 -11.96 85.78
N PRO A 797 -10.27 -13.04 85.72
CA PRO A 797 -11.29 -13.35 86.74
C PRO A 797 -10.69 -13.80 88.09
N ASP A 798 -11.42 -13.55 89.18
CA ASP A 798 -10.97 -13.79 90.55
C ASP A 798 -10.44 -15.22 90.79
N GLY A 799 -9.22 -15.31 91.35
CA GLY A 799 -8.58 -16.55 91.78
C GLY A 799 -7.64 -17.22 90.77
N LYS A 800 -7.30 -16.58 89.65
CA LYS A 800 -6.35 -17.09 88.62
C LYS A 800 -5.17 -16.13 88.40
N SER A 801 -3.96 -16.68 88.13
CA SER A 801 -2.73 -15.93 87.80
C SER A 801 -2.55 -15.80 86.29
N LEU A 802 -1.98 -14.69 85.81
CA LEU A 802 -1.77 -14.42 84.39
C LEU A 802 -0.76 -15.38 83.72
N GLY A 803 0.04 -16.11 84.51
CA GLY A 803 0.97 -17.15 84.04
C GLY A 803 0.31 -18.36 83.36
N ASP A 804 -1.00 -18.53 83.53
CA ASP A 804 -1.76 -19.62 82.90
C ASP A 804 -2.39 -19.23 81.54
N MET A 805 -2.18 -17.99 81.06
CA MET A 805 -2.75 -17.49 79.80
C MET A 805 -1.69 -17.40 78.69
N GLY A 806 -1.90 -18.14 77.59
CA GLY A 806 -0.97 -18.18 76.45
C GLY A 806 -1.22 -17.07 75.44
N ILE A 807 -0.21 -16.23 75.18
CA ILE A 807 -0.21 -15.20 74.12
C ILE A 807 0.70 -15.67 72.98
N THR A 808 0.19 -15.72 71.74
CA THR A 808 0.95 -16.20 70.57
C THR A 808 0.91 -15.16 69.45
N PHE A 809 2.09 -14.76 68.96
CA PHE A 809 2.25 -13.86 67.80
C PHE A 809 2.61 -14.70 66.56
N THR A 810 1.87 -14.54 65.46
CA THR A 810 2.12 -15.33 64.24
C THR A 810 2.22 -14.40 63.03
N PRO A 811 3.38 -14.31 62.35
CA PRO A 811 3.48 -13.58 61.09
C PRO A 811 2.78 -14.36 59.97
N LEU A 812 2.10 -13.66 59.06
CA LEU A 812 1.62 -14.24 57.81
C LEU A 812 2.80 -14.25 56.81
N ALA A 813 3.38 -15.44 56.67
CA ALA A 813 4.42 -15.89 55.74
C ALA A 813 5.90 -15.57 56.09
N ASP A 814 6.66 -16.67 56.13
CA ASP A 814 8.11 -16.87 55.97
C ASP A 814 9.12 -16.20 56.91
N TYR A 815 9.04 -16.42 58.23
CA TYR A 815 10.20 -16.33 59.17
C TYR A 815 10.03 -17.26 60.40
N VAL A 816 11.14 -17.86 60.88
CA VAL A 816 11.22 -18.78 62.03
C VAL A 816 11.50 -18.03 63.34
N VAL A 817 10.85 -18.43 64.44
CA VAL A 817 11.05 -17.89 65.80
C VAL A 817 11.94 -18.83 66.64
N SER A 818 12.88 -18.28 67.43
CA SER A 818 13.56 -18.98 68.52
C SER A 818 13.54 -18.17 69.83
N GLY A 819 12.63 -18.53 70.76
CA GLY A 819 12.74 -18.35 72.21
C GLY A 819 12.29 -17.01 72.83
N PHE A 820 11.34 -17.08 73.77
CA PHE A 820 10.93 -15.99 74.68
C PHE A 820 11.10 -16.43 76.14
N THR A 821 11.54 -15.53 77.03
CA THR A 821 11.42 -15.59 78.51
C THR A 821 11.60 -14.15 79.04
N ASP A 822 10.72 -13.40 79.69
CA ASP A 822 9.34 -13.53 80.16
C ASP A 822 8.74 -12.12 80.22
N VAL A 823 7.43 -11.99 80.01
CA VAL A 823 6.65 -10.77 80.20
C VAL A 823 6.29 -10.65 81.69
N THR A 824 6.65 -9.57 82.37
CA THR A 824 6.21 -9.36 83.76
C THR A 824 4.91 -8.54 83.79
N ILE A 825 3.82 -9.18 84.21
CA ILE A 825 2.60 -8.50 84.65
C ILE A 825 2.86 -7.92 86.03
N ILE A 826 2.54 -6.64 86.22
CA ILE A 826 2.47 -6.02 87.53
C ILE A 826 1.13 -6.42 88.14
N ASP A 827 1.09 -7.51 88.91
CA ASP A 827 0.02 -7.68 89.89
C ASP A 827 0.51 -7.10 91.23
N SER A 828 -0.23 -6.10 91.68
CA SER A 828 -0.02 -5.40 92.92
C SER A 828 -0.71 -6.15 94.06
N ILE A 829 -0.08 -7.18 94.62
CA ILE A 829 -0.45 -7.64 95.96
C ILE A 829 0.40 -6.86 96.97
N LYS A 830 -0.07 -5.66 97.33
CA LYS A 830 0.19 -5.16 98.69
C LYS A 830 -0.79 -5.87 99.60
N THR A 831 -0.29 -6.67 100.54
CA THR A 831 -1.03 -6.89 101.79
C THR A 831 -1.14 -5.55 102.50
N TYR A 832 -2.36 -5.04 102.58
CA TYR A 832 -2.74 -4.00 103.52
C TYR A 832 -3.07 -4.63 104.84
N SER A 833 -2.50 -4.12 105.93
CA SER A 833 -2.92 -4.50 107.28
C SER A 833 -4.27 -3.88 107.69
N SER A 834 -4.90 -3.01 106.88
CA SER A 834 -6.29 -2.54 107.02
C SER A 834 -6.84 -1.83 105.77
N LEU A 835 -8.17 -1.78 105.64
CA LEU A 835 -8.91 -1.61 104.38
C LEU A 835 -9.14 -0.15 103.88
N SER A 836 -8.51 0.89 104.44
CA SER A 836 -8.98 2.27 104.19
C SER A 836 -8.10 3.20 103.35
N GLU A 837 -6.88 2.85 102.93
CA GLU A 837 -6.06 3.76 102.11
C GLU A 837 -5.10 3.03 101.14
N ILE A 838 -5.33 3.09 99.81
CA ILE A 838 -4.26 3.31 98.81
C ILE A 838 -4.76 3.93 97.50
N LYS A 839 -3.94 4.86 96.96
CA LYS A 839 -3.90 5.46 95.62
C LYS A 839 -2.67 4.96 94.80
N PRO A 840 -2.67 5.06 93.46
CA PRO A 840 -1.77 4.32 92.55
C PRO A 840 -0.36 4.92 92.39
N ILE A 841 0.67 4.06 92.27
CA ILE A 841 2.06 4.33 91.82
C ILE A 841 2.56 2.98 91.23
N SER A 842 2.78 2.77 89.93
CA SER A 842 3.77 3.29 88.95
C SER A 842 5.22 2.83 89.19
N ASP A 843 5.76 2.22 88.14
CA ASP A 843 7.15 1.79 87.90
C ASP A 843 7.65 0.53 88.60
N MET A 844 8.01 -0.45 87.78
CA MET A 844 8.98 -1.48 88.14
C MET A 844 10.17 -1.39 87.17
N SER A 845 11.36 -1.26 87.73
CA SER A 845 12.65 -1.33 87.04
C SER A 845 13.38 -2.59 87.49
N ILE A 846 14.15 -3.22 86.59
CA ILE A 846 15.10 -4.29 86.94
C ILE A 846 16.48 -3.92 86.41
N ASN A 847 17.48 -3.97 87.30
CA ASN A 847 18.88 -3.69 87.05
C ASN A 847 19.69 -4.98 87.20
N VAL A 848 20.66 -5.23 86.32
CA VAL A 848 21.66 -6.29 86.46
C VAL A 848 23.02 -5.75 85.97
N ASN A 849 24.10 -6.04 86.70
CA ASN A 849 25.45 -5.67 86.30
C ASN A 849 25.95 -6.63 85.22
N TYR A 850 25.94 -6.14 84.00
CA TYR A 850 26.61 -6.76 82.86
C TYR A 850 27.92 -6.00 82.62
N LYS A 851 28.96 -6.67 82.11
CA LYS A 851 29.79 -5.98 81.12
C LYS A 851 28.80 -5.43 80.12
N LYS A 852 28.65 -4.11 80.01
CA LYS A 852 27.63 -3.56 79.12
C LYS A 852 27.93 -4.15 77.76
N THR A 853 26.99 -4.90 77.19
CA THR A 853 27.10 -5.24 75.78
C THR A 853 26.95 -3.90 75.07
N PRO A 854 28.03 -3.37 74.48
CA PRO A 854 27.92 -2.12 73.74
C PRO A 854 26.82 -2.31 72.72
N ALA A 855 25.92 -1.35 72.55
CA ALA A 855 25.04 -1.39 71.39
C ALA A 855 25.91 -1.04 70.19
N LEU A 856 26.27 -2.07 69.42
CA LEU A 856 26.96 -1.96 68.16
C LEU A 856 25.91 -2.17 67.07
N ALA A 857 25.66 -1.15 66.28
CA ALA A 857 24.79 -1.24 65.12
C ALA A 857 25.62 -0.98 63.87
N LEU A 858 25.36 -1.75 62.82
CA LEU A 858 25.97 -1.55 61.52
C LEU A 858 24.86 -1.17 60.55
N ALA A 859 24.98 0.01 59.97
CA ALA A 859 24.14 0.47 58.88
C ALA A 859 24.99 0.60 57.61
N VAL A 860 24.33 0.40 56.47
CA VAL A 860 24.89 0.64 55.15
C VAL A 860 24.11 1.78 54.51
N SER A 861 24.74 2.54 53.63
CA SER A 861 24.11 3.65 52.92
C SER A 861 22.91 3.25 52.05
N THR A 862 22.82 1.99 51.61
CA THR A 862 21.70 1.43 50.84
C THR A 862 21.58 -0.08 51.08
N ASP A 863 20.36 -0.60 51.20
CA ASP A 863 20.05 -2.04 51.32
C ASP A 863 19.92 -2.75 49.96
N LYS A 864 19.98 -1.99 48.86
CA LYS A 864 20.02 -2.49 47.47
C LYS A 864 21.26 -1.97 46.76
N PRO A 865 22.46 -2.41 47.18
CA PRO A 865 23.68 -2.00 46.52
C PRO A 865 23.68 -2.46 45.06
N THR A 866 24.06 -1.58 44.15
CA THR A 866 24.36 -1.93 42.76
C THR A 866 25.87 -2.05 42.57
N TYR A 867 26.26 -2.78 41.54
CA TYR A 867 27.67 -2.88 41.16
C TYR A 867 28.32 -1.48 40.99
N SER A 868 29.55 -1.30 41.45
CA SER A 868 30.30 -0.02 41.47
C SER A 868 29.76 1.05 42.45
N ASP A 869 28.79 0.73 43.30
CA ASP A 869 28.44 1.63 44.40
C ASP A 869 29.57 1.67 45.45
N THR A 870 29.82 2.86 45.99
CA THR A 870 30.61 3.01 47.22
C THR A 870 29.65 3.01 48.40
N LEU A 871 29.70 1.95 49.19
CA LEU A 871 28.88 1.79 50.38
C LEU A 871 29.56 2.44 51.56
N THR A 872 28.84 3.29 52.28
CA THR A 872 29.30 3.82 53.57
C THR A 872 28.78 2.93 54.67
N LEU A 873 29.68 2.16 55.27
CA LEU A 873 29.40 1.34 56.44
C LEU A 873 29.57 2.19 57.68
N THR A 874 28.45 2.45 58.35
CA THR A 874 28.41 3.27 59.56
C THR A 874 28.19 2.34 60.75
N ALA A 875 29.24 2.12 61.52
CA ALA A 875 29.13 1.47 62.81
C ALA A 875 28.89 2.51 63.90
N THR A 876 27.84 2.32 64.68
CA THR A 876 27.59 3.13 65.87
C THR A 876 27.81 2.28 67.11
N LEU A 877 28.87 2.59 67.85
CA LEU A 877 29.18 2.02 69.14
C LEU A 877 28.64 2.94 70.22
N SER A 878 27.65 2.45 70.95
CA SER A 878 26.99 3.22 72.01
C SER A 878 26.88 2.39 73.29
N LYS A 879 26.45 3.04 74.38
CA LYS A 879 26.30 2.45 75.71
C LYS A 879 27.63 2.05 76.40
N ILE A 880 28.75 2.70 76.07
CA ILE A 880 30.03 2.59 76.80
C ILE A 880 30.49 3.96 77.34
N ALA A 881 31.40 4.00 78.32
CA ALA A 881 31.74 5.23 79.07
C ALA A 881 32.55 6.27 78.28
N ASN A 882 33.43 5.82 77.38
CA ASN A 882 34.13 6.69 76.43
C ASN A 882 34.03 6.06 75.04
N VAL A 883 33.26 6.71 74.16
CA VAL A 883 33.05 6.25 72.79
C VAL A 883 34.00 6.90 71.79
N ASN A 884 34.85 7.85 72.21
CA ASN A 884 35.77 8.55 71.32
C ASN A 884 37.08 7.77 71.17
N ASN A 885 37.60 7.71 69.94
CA ASN A 885 38.84 7.00 69.58
C ASN A 885 38.85 5.48 69.83
N VAL A 886 37.70 4.81 69.75
CA VAL A 886 37.60 3.33 69.86
C VAL A 886 37.71 2.69 68.49
N SER A 887 38.55 1.65 68.35
CA SER A 887 38.76 0.94 67.08
C SER A 887 37.73 -0.16 66.86
N LEU A 888 37.10 -0.15 65.69
CA LEU A 888 36.13 -1.14 65.22
C LEU A 888 36.62 -1.80 63.94
N ASP A 889 36.61 -3.12 63.90
CA ASP A 889 37.05 -3.89 62.73
C ASP A 889 35.84 -4.27 61.86
N PHE A 890 35.89 -3.95 60.57
CA PHE A 890 34.82 -4.26 59.63
C PHE A 890 35.22 -5.44 58.74
N TYR A 891 34.23 -6.27 58.40
CA TYR A 891 34.38 -7.49 57.62
C TYR A 891 33.32 -7.56 56.52
N ASN A 892 33.64 -8.24 55.42
CA ASN A 892 32.69 -8.78 54.45
C ASN A 892 32.86 -10.30 54.39
N GLY A 893 31.87 -11.05 54.87
CA GLY A 893 32.03 -12.47 55.19
C GLY A 893 33.11 -12.66 56.26
N GLU A 894 34.09 -13.52 55.99
CA GLU A 894 35.23 -13.74 56.88
C GLU A 894 36.41 -12.77 56.65
N THR A 895 36.38 -12.01 55.54
CA THR A 895 37.48 -11.13 55.13
C THR A 895 37.38 -9.78 55.84
N LYS A 896 38.44 -9.39 56.57
CA LYS A 896 38.53 -8.04 57.16
C LYS A 896 38.76 -7.01 56.06
N ILE A 897 37.84 -6.05 55.93
CA ILE A 897 37.85 -5.02 54.87
C ILE A 897 38.43 -3.69 55.35
N GLY A 898 38.54 -3.48 56.65
CA GLY A 898 39.15 -2.28 57.22
C GLY A 898 38.92 -2.14 58.72
N PHE A 899 39.36 -1.02 59.27
CA PHE A 899 39.02 -0.61 60.62
C PHE A 899 38.63 0.87 60.64
N GLY A 900 37.66 1.23 61.48
CA GLY A 900 37.22 2.59 61.69
C GLY A 900 37.42 2.99 63.15
N THR A 901 37.79 4.26 63.38
CA THR A 901 37.92 4.82 64.71
C THR A 901 36.70 5.67 65.02
N THR A 902 36.06 5.44 66.16
CA THR A 902 34.84 6.16 66.54
C THR A 902 35.12 7.61 66.94
N ASN A 903 34.24 8.52 66.55
CA ASN A 903 34.28 9.93 66.99
C ASN A 903 33.66 10.12 68.39
N ASP A 904 33.52 11.37 68.83
CA ASP A 904 32.90 11.77 70.10
C ASP A 904 31.44 11.34 70.27
N LYS A 905 30.76 10.93 69.19
CA LYS A 905 29.42 10.34 69.17
C LYS A 905 29.41 8.82 69.05
N GLY A 906 30.57 8.16 69.07
CA GLY A 906 30.69 6.72 68.96
C GLY A 906 30.50 6.16 67.56
N VAL A 907 30.56 7.01 66.53
CA VAL A 907 30.35 6.60 65.14
C VAL A 907 31.69 6.41 64.46
N ALA A 908 31.90 5.24 63.88
CA ALA A 908 32.99 4.97 62.95
C ALA A 908 32.42 4.66 61.56
N THR A 909 33.01 5.25 60.54
CA THR A 909 32.60 5.02 59.15
C THR A 909 33.78 4.51 58.34
N ILE A 910 33.54 3.48 57.54
CA ILE A 910 34.43 3.11 56.45
C ILE A 910 33.66 3.06 55.14
N THR A 911 34.36 3.17 54.03
CA THR A 911 33.80 2.99 52.69
C THR A 911 34.16 1.60 52.16
N TYR A 912 33.26 0.99 51.41
CA TYR A 912 33.47 -0.27 50.71
C TYR A 912 32.97 -0.14 49.27
N ASP A 913 33.87 -0.31 48.31
CA ASP A 913 33.52 -0.28 46.89
C ASP A 913 33.02 -1.66 46.43
N VAL A 914 31.81 -1.70 45.89
CA VAL A 914 31.20 -2.93 45.36
C VAL A 914 31.81 -3.25 44.01
N THR A 915 32.66 -4.28 43.98
CA THR A 915 33.47 -4.64 42.80
C THR A 915 33.05 -5.96 42.14
N SER A 916 32.02 -6.65 42.66
CA SER A 916 31.43 -7.85 42.06
C SER A 916 29.93 -7.96 42.37
N LEU A 917 29.22 -8.84 41.66
CA LEU A 917 27.80 -9.17 41.92
C LEU A 917 27.61 -10.19 43.04
N ASP A 918 28.67 -10.56 43.75
CA ASP A 918 28.59 -11.52 44.84
C ASP A 918 27.78 -10.94 46.00
N SER A 919 27.12 -11.81 46.77
CA SER A 919 26.40 -11.36 47.95
C SER A 919 27.33 -10.77 48.99
N LEU A 920 26.99 -9.58 49.51
CA LEU A 920 27.77 -8.89 50.53
C LEU A 920 27.22 -9.22 51.91
N ASN A 921 28.10 -9.60 52.83
CA ASN A 921 27.75 -10.01 54.19
C ASN A 921 28.58 -9.19 55.18
N PHE A 922 28.22 -7.92 55.36
CA PHE A 922 29.01 -7.03 56.20
C PHE A 922 28.82 -7.32 57.69
N SER A 923 29.92 -7.30 58.43
CA SER A 923 29.87 -7.28 59.89
C SER A 923 30.89 -6.30 60.45
N VAL A 924 30.64 -5.82 61.65
CA VAL A 924 31.59 -5.00 62.41
C VAL A 924 31.78 -5.59 63.78
N LYS A 925 33.03 -5.68 64.22
CA LYS A 925 33.44 -6.27 65.48
C LYS A 925 34.12 -5.23 66.35
N TYR A 926 33.58 -5.07 67.55
CA TYR A 926 34.27 -4.47 68.67
C TYR A 926 34.90 -5.58 69.51
N ALA A 927 36.21 -5.48 69.76
CA ALA A 927 36.97 -6.52 70.47
C ALA A 927 36.66 -6.63 71.98
N GLY A 928 35.90 -5.68 72.55
CA GLY A 928 35.64 -5.60 73.98
C GLY A 928 36.71 -4.81 74.73
N ASP A 929 36.41 -4.45 75.98
CA ASP A 929 37.38 -3.90 76.92
C ASP A 929 37.15 -4.47 78.33
N ASP A 930 37.84 -3.91 79.32
CA ASP A 930 37.75 -4.36 80.72
C ASP A 930 36.32 -4.26 81.29
N ASN A 931 35.48 -3.35 80.77
CA ASN A 931 34.14 -3.03 81.28
C ASN A 931 32.98 -3.42 80.32
N ASN A 932 33.28 -3.73 79.05
CA ASN A 932 32.31 -4.00 77.99
C ASN A 932 32.66 -5.30 77.26
N THR A 933 31.65 -6.10 76.88
CA THR A 933 31.89 -7.34 76.12
C THR A 933 32.27 -7.04 74.68
N ALA A 934 33.02 -7.97 74.06
CA ALA A 934 33.16 -7.96 72.61
C ALA A 934 31.76 -8.09 71.99
N ASN A 935 31.49 -7.33 70.93
CA ASN A 935 30.20 -7.38 70.25
C ASN A 935 30.42 -7.36 68.73
N VAL A 936 29.55 -8.06 68.01
CA VAL A 936 29.53 -8.11 66.55
C VAL A 936 28.15 -7.72 66.06
N ALA A 937 28.08 -6.79 65.13
CA ALA A 937 26.85 -6.44 64.42
C ALA A 937 26.98 -6.87 62.96
N THR A 938 26.03 -7.65 62.48
CA THR A 938 25.96 -8.13 61.10
C THR A 938 24.82 -7.44 60.36
N LEU A 939 25.07 -7.00 59.13
CA LEU A 939 24.01 -6.68 58.19
C LEU A 939 23.47 -7.98 57.58
N GLY A 940 22.18 -7.99 57.22
CA GLY A 940 21.62 -9.07 56.42
C GLY A 940 22.35 -9.19 55.09
N GLN A 941 22.33 -10.37 54.48
CA GLN A 941 22.93 -10.61 53.18
C GLN A 941 22.36 -9.62 52.15
N LEU A 942 23.21 -8.78 51.60
CA LEU A 942 22.82 -7.85 50.54
C LEU A 942 23.06 -8.53 49.20
N THR A 943 22.02 -8.58 48.38
CA THR A 943 22.17 -9.01 46.98
C THR A 943 22.59 -7.80 46.18
N VAL A 944 23.73 -7.89 45.52
CA VAL A 944 24.20 -6.83 44.63
C VAL A 944 23.43 -6.93 43.32
N ALA A 945 22.65 -5.90 43.02
CA ALA A 945 21.97 -5.80 41.74
C ALA A 945 22.95 -5.34 40.65
N LYS A 946 22.69 -5.75 39.42
CA LYS A 946 23.38 -5.20 38.26
C LYS A 946 23.14 -3.69 38.20
N LYS A 947 24.17 -2.92 37.87
CA LYS A 947 24.02 -1.48 37.70
C LYS A 947 23.32 -1.18 36.37
N GLU A 948 22.38 -0.25 36.40
CA GLU A 948 21.67 0.16 35.19
C GLU A 948 22.56 1.06 34.33
N LEU A 949 22.64 0.74 33.04
CA LEU A 949 23.23 1.61 32.03
C LEU A 949 22.11 2.16 31.17
N THR A 950 22.22 3.43 30.80
CA THR A 950 21.36 4.04 29.78
C THR A 950 22.20 4.34 28.54
N VAL A 951 21.53 4.36 27.38
CA VAL A 951 22.16 4.76 26.13
C VAL A 951 21.94 6.25 25.94
N ASN A 952 23.02 7.04 25.89
CA ASN A 952 22.94 8.41 25.42
C ASN A 952 22.92 8.40 23.89
N VAL A 953 21.73 8.62 23.34
CA VAL A 953 21.47 8.61 21.90
C VAL A 953 20.73 9.89 21.51
N SER A 954 21.15 10.47 20.40
CA SER A 954 20.41 11.53 19.72
C SER A 954 20.53 11.32 18.22
N ILE A 955 19.48 11.67 17.49
CA ILE A 955 19.41 11.55 16.04
C ILE A 955 19.59 12.94 15.42
N LYS A 956 20.30 13.02 14.31
CA LYS A 956 20.42 14.26 13.55
C LYS A 956 19.09 14.57 12.89
N ASP A 957 18.65 15.81 12.99
CA ASP A 957 17.71 16.34 12.02
C ASP A 957 18.33 16.23 10.62
N LYS A 958 17.50 15.94 9.61
CA LYS A 958 17.99 15.83 8.25
C LYS A 958 17.16 16.63 7.26
N GLN A 959 17.83 16.97 6.17
CA GLN A 959 17.17 17.53 5.01
C GLN A 959 16.37 16.42 4.28
N TYR A 960 15.21 16.77 3.75
CA TYR A 960 14.37 15.84 3.01
C TYR A 960 15.12 15.24 1.82
N ASP A 961 15.21 13.91 1.78
CA ASP A 961 15.90 13.12 0.74
C ASP A 961 15.02 11.97 0.22
N GLY A 962 13.75 11.91 0.66
CA GLY A 962 12.77 10.88 0.32
C GLY A 962 13.05 9.50 0.94
N LEU A 963 13.97 9.40 1.90
CA LEU A 963 14.32 8.18 2.64
C LEU A 963 13.94 8.31 4.12
N ASN A 964 13.72 7.18 4.79
CA ASN A 964 13.56 7.12 6.25
C ASN A 964 14.89 6.90 6.98
N THR A 965 16.03 7.00 6.30
CA THR A 965 17.36 6.88 6.89
C THR A 965 17.55 7.93 7.98
N ALA A 966 17.94 7.51 9.18
CA ALA A 966 18.33 8.41 10.25
C ALA A 966 19.80 8.18 10.60
N GLU A 967 20.48 9.24 11.04
CA GLU A 967 21.86 9.15 11.49
C GLU A 967 21.95 9.56 12.96
N PHE A 968 22.82 8.88 13.70
CA PHE A 968 23.17 9.36 15.02
C PHE A 968 23.89 10.70 14.93
N ASN A 969 23.50 11.64 15.80
CA ASN A 969 24.17 12.93 15.94
C ASN A 969 25.62 12.78 16.42
N GLN A 970 25.84 11.77 17.23
CA GLN A 970 27.13 11.32 17.73
C GLN A 970 27.08 9.82 17.95
N THR A 971 28.21 9.12 17.92
CA THR A 971 28.27 7.70 18.27
C THR A 971 27.57 7.49 19.62
N PRO A 972 26.52 6.64 19.70
CA PRO A 972 25.85 6.37 20.95
C PRO A 972 26.84 5.90 22.00
N THR A 973 26.71 6.40 23.22
CA THR A 973 27.58 6.04 24.33
C THR A 973 26.78 5.50 25.50
N LEU A 974 27.39 4.61 26.27
CA LEU A 974 26.85 4.17 27.54
C LEU A 974 27.04 5.26 28.59
N VAL A 975 26.00 5.51 29.37
CA VAL A 975 26.06 6.35 30.56
C VAL A 975 25.97 5.45 31.78
N GLY A 976 26.88 5.66 32.74
CA GLY A 976 26.88 4.94 34.02
C GLY A 976 27.92 3.83 34.14
N VAL A 977 28.77 3.60 33.13
CA VAL A 977 29.87 2.60 33.20
C VAL A 977 30.85 2.98 34.31
N ALA A 978 31.18 2.03 35.18
CA ALA A 978 32.12 2.23 36.26
C ALA A 978 33.54 2.50 35.73
N SER A 979 34.30 3.32 36.45
CA SER A 979 35.67 3.65 36.08
C SER A 979 36.56 2.40 36.16
N GLY A 980 37.16 2.01 35.02
CA GLY A 980 38.06 0.85 34.93
C GLY A 980 37.43 -0.40 34.28
N ASP A 981 36.11 -0.41 34.11
CA ASP A 981 35.40 -1.54 33.49
C ASP A 981 35.48 -1.52 31.97
N THR A 982 35.46 -2.71 31.37
CA THR A 982 35.39 -2.91 29.91
C THR A 982 33.99 -3.35 29.49
N VAL A 983 33.15 -2.36 29.14
CA VAL A 983 31.80 -2.55 28.59
C VAL A 983 31.67 -1.75 27.29
N SER A 984 31.25 -2.42 26.23
CA SER A 984 31.08 -1.86 24.89
C SER A 984 29.62 -1.92 24.45
N LEU A 985 29.13 -0.85 23.82
CA LEU A 985 27.81 -0.79 23.23
C LEU A 985 27.85 -1.27 21.79
N THR A 986 26.96 -2.20 21.45
CA THR A 986 26.66 -2.51 20.05
C THR A 986 25.56 -1.56 19.59
N ASN A 987 25.89 -0.72 18.61
CA ASN A 987 24.93 0.23 18.05
C ASN A 987 23.93 -0.47 17.12
N VAL A 988 22.72 0.08 17.07
CA VAL A 988 21.64 -0.32 16.16
C VAL A 988 21.44 0.77 15.11
N THR A 989 20.77 0.49 14.01
CA THR A 989 20.48 1.51 12.98
C THR A 989 19.18 2.24 13.34
N PRO A 990 19.17 3.59 13.39
CA PRO A 990 17.95 4.37 13.57
C PRO A 990 17.28 4.64 12.21
N THR A 991 15.95 4.76 12.23
CA THR A 991 15.14 5.18 11.08
C THR A 991 14.03 6.12 11.52
N PHE A 992 13.64 7.04 10.66
CA PHE A 992 12.45 7.87 10.87
C PHE A 992 11.19 7.02 10.67
N ALA A 993 10.18 7.18 11.55
CA ALA A 993 8.89 6.50 11.42
C ALA A 993 8.06 7.03 10.23
N SER A 994 8.41 8.20 9.70
CA SER A 994 7.80 8.85 8.55
C SER A 994 8.91 9.36 7.63
N VAL A 995 8.68 9.34 6.32
CA VAL A 995 9.58 9.99 5.35
C VAL A 995 9.23 11.46 5.14
N ASN A 996 8.08 11.91 5.65
CA ASN A 996 7.55 13.24 5.40
C ASN A 996 8.33 14.33 6.15
N VAL A 997 8.20 15.56 5.66
CA VAL A 997 8.76 16.76 6.28
C VAL A 997 7.94 17.13 7.52
N GLU A 998 8.48 16.89 8.71
CA GLU A 998 7.83 17.10 10.00
C GLU A 998 8.85 17.47 11.08
N ASP A 999 8.44 18.26 12.08
CA ASP A 999 9.31 18.78 13.15
C ASP A 999 9.51 17.78 14.31
N ILE A 1000 8.65 16.76 14.42
CA ILE A 1000 8.72 15.74 15.48
C ILE A 1000 8.37 14.38 14.89
N ILE A 1001 9.38 13.63 14.46
CA ILE A 1001 9.21 12.28 13.93
C ILE A 1001 9.83 11.29 14.91
N ASN A 1002 9.06 10.28 15.30
CA ASN A 1002 9.56 9.20 16.14
C ASN A 1002 10.68 8.42 15.43
N ILE A 1003 11.70 8.07 16.19
CA ILE A 1003 12.80 7.24 15.71
C ILE A 1003 12.54 5.78 16.07
N ASN A 1004 12.51 4.95 15.04
CA ASN A 1004 12.46 3.51 15.18
C ASN A 1004 13.90 2.98 15.12
N PHE A 1005 14.27 2.17 16.10
CA PHE A 1005 15.52 1.41 16.06
C PHE A 1005 15.26 0.03 15.47
N THR A 1006 16.20 -0.39 14.63
CA THR A 1006 16.19 -1.69 13.94
C THR A 1006 16.27 -2.90 14.85
N ASP A 1007 16.78 -2.73 16.06
CA ASP A 1007 16.82 -3.73 17.12
C ASP A 1007 16.96 -3.00 18.47
N GLU A 1008 16.97 -3.76 19.56
CA GLU A 1008 17.38 -3.29 20.87
C GLU A 1008 18.90 -3.10 20.94
N PHE A 1009 19.36 -2.02 21.59
CA PHE A 1009 20.78 -1.85 21.90
C PHE A 1009 21.26 -3.01 22.80
N THR A 1010 22.50 -3.46 22.61
CA THR A 1010 23.09 -4.53 23.44
C THR A 1010 24.46 -4.13 23.96
N ILE A 1011 24.85 -4.68 25.11
CA ILE A 1011 26.18 -4.48 25.70
C ILE A 1011 27.01 -5.76 25.65
N SER A 1012 28.32 -5.61 25.48
CA SER A 1012 29.30 -6.69 25.43
C SER A 1012 30.59 -6.28 26.15
N GLY A 1013 31.53 -7.21 26.36
CA GLY A 1013 32.77 -6.97 27.11
C GLY A 1013 32.89 -7.86 28.35
N THR A 1014 34.06 -7.84 28.99
CA THR A 1014 34.36 -8.71 30.14
C THR A 1014 33.50 -8.40 31.35
N ASP A 1015 33.09 -7.15 31.51
CA ASP A 1015 32.34 -6.68 32.67
C ASP A 1015 30.85 -6.44 32.36
N ALA A 1016 30.40 -6.72 31.13
CA ALA A 1016 29.02 -6.47 30.69
C ALA A 1016 27.97 -7.19 31.54
N ASN A 1017 28.32 -8.34 32.11
CA ASN A 1017 27.44 -9.10 33.00
C ASN A 1017 27.11 -8.36 34.31
N ASN A 1018 27.90 -7.37 34.71
CA ASN A 1018 27.67 -6.54 35.90
C ASN A 1018 26.57 -5.48 35.70
N TYR A 1019 26.04 -5.36 34.48
CA TYR A 1019 25.13 -4.30 34.08
C TYR A 1019 23.83 -4.81 33.44
N THR A 1020 22.78 -4.00 33.54
CA THR A 1020 21.53 -4.14 32.78
C THR A 1020 21.37 -2.90 31.90
N LEU A 1021 21.09 -3.08 30.60
CA LEU A 1021 20.90 -1.95 29.68
C LEU A 1021 19.42 -1.55 29.60
N ILE A 1022 19.15 -0.25 29.77
CA ILE A 1022 17.84 0.34 29.55
C ILE A 1022 17.80 0.91 28.13
N GLN A 1023 16.80 0.48 27.35
CA GLN A 1023 16.58 0.96 25.99
C GLN A 1023 16.13 2.42 25.97
N PRO A 1024 16.64 3.26 25.05
CA PRO A 1024 16.19 4.64 24.92
C PRO A 1024 14.77 4.73 24.35
N THR A 1025 13.91 5.56 24.95
CA THR A 1025 12.52 5.78 24.50
C THR A 1025 12.25 7.26 24.24
N GLY A 1026 11.29 7.57 23.36
CA GLY A 1026 10.90 8.96 23.09
C GLY A 1026 11.93 9.76 22.28
N ILE A 1027 12.79 9.06 21.53
CA ILE A 1027 13.76 9.70 20.64
C ILE A 1027 13.02 10.21 19.40
N THR A 1028 13.15 11.50 19.13
CA THR A 1028 12.58 12.16 17.95
C THR A 1028 13.66 12.94 17.21
N ALA A 1029 13.47 13.13 15.92
CA ALA A 1029 14.21 14.09 15.12
C ALA A 1029 13.31 14.65 14.02
N SER A 1030 13.79 15.68 13.33
CA SER A 1030 13.04 16.41 12.31
C SER A 1030 13.54 16.04 10.92
N ILE A 1031 12.62 15.95 9.97
CA ILE A 1031 12.96 16.05 8.55
C ILE A 1031 12.49 17.42 8.09
N TYR A 1032 13.41 18.27 7.65
CA TYR A 1032 13.09 19.60 7.15
C TYR A 1032 13.33 19.69 5.64
N ASN A 1033 12.53 20.49 4.95
CA ASN A 1033 12.76 20.82 3.55
C ASN A 1033 12.92 22.34 3.39
N ASN A 1034 14.17 22.79 3.34
CA ASN A 1034 14.55 24.15 3.00
C ASN A 1034 15.25 24.25 1.63
N TYR A 1035 15.31 23.15 0.87
CA TYR A 1035 15.92 23.15 -0.44
C TYR A 1035 14.94 23.70 -1.47
N THR A 1036 15.20 24.91 -1.96
CA THR A 1036 14.51 25.46 -3.13
C THR A 1036 15.44 25.33 -4.32
N ALA A 1037 15.02 24.58 -5.34
CA ALA A 1037 15.85 24.42 -6.53
C ALA A 1037 15.97 25.74 -7.29
N VAL A 1038 17.17 26.03 -7.79
CA VAL A 1038 17.46 27.28 -8.51
C VAL A 1038 17.62 26.99 -10.00
N LYS A 1039 16.76 27.62 -10.82
CA LYS A 1039 16.85 27.58 -12.28
C LYS A 1039 18.20 28.09 -12.77
N ASP A 1040 18.72 27.45 -13.81
CA ASP A 1040 20.04 27.64 -14.43
C ASP A 1040 21.25 27.27 -13.57
N THR A 1041 21.05 26.97 -12.28
CA THR A 1041 22.08 26.49 -11.35
C THR A 1041 21.95 25.00 -11.06
N ASP A 1042 20.75 24.53 -10.69
CA ASP A 1042 20.48 23.14 -10.33
C ASP A 1042 19.84 22.36 -11.48
N TYR A 1043 19.04 23.04 -12.29
CA TYR A 1043 18.39 22.51 -13.49
C TYR A 1043 18.26 23.61 -14.56
N THR A 1044 18.08 23.22 -15.80
CA THR A 1044 17.71 24.11 -16.91
C THR A 1044 16.42 23.61 -17.53
N VAL A 1045 15.65 24.53 -18.09
CA VAL A 1045 14.52 24.18 -18.95
C VAL A 1045 14.67 24.79 -20.32
N THR A 1046 14.01 24.21 -21.32
CA THR A 1046 13.81 24.87 -22.60
C THR A 1046 13.17 26.24 -22.39
N THR A 1047 13.53 27.24 -23.19
CA THR A 1047 12.93 28.57 -23.11
C THR A 1047 11.41 28.48 -23.27
N ASN A 1048 10.65 29.35 -22.61
CA ASN A 1048 9.19 29.37 -22.78
C ASN A 1048 8.81 30.14 -24.05
N ASP A 1049 9.10 29.54 -25.20
CA ASP A 1049 8.87 30.06 -26.55
C ASP A 1049 8.04 29.07 -27.39
N TRP A 1050 7.20 29.59 -28.27
CA TRP A 1050 6.41 28.79 -29.21
C TRP A 1050 7.26 28.05 -30.24
N ALA A 1051 8.50 28.50 -30.49
CA ALA A 1051 9.41 27.85 -31.42
C ALA A 1051 9.87 26.45 -30.98
N ASN A 1052 9.53 26.00 -29.77
CA ASN A 1052 9.97 24.73 -29.23
C ASN A 1052 9.05 23.58 -29.64
N THR A 1053 9.64 22.50 -30.14
CA THR A 1053 8.92 21.25 -30.43
C THR A 1053 8.77 20.34 -29.20
N ALA A 1054 9.53 20.57 -28.14
CA ALA A 1054 9.44 19.86 -26.87
C ALA A 1054 9.86 20.78 -25.72
N PHE A 1055 9.27 20.58 -24.54
CA PHE A 1055 9.73 21.20 -23.31
C PHE A 1055 10.57 20.19 -22.53
N GLU A 1056 11.84 20.53 -22.33
CA GLU A 1056 12.80 19.67 -21.65
C GLU A 1056 13.17 20.26 -20.30
N ILE A 1057 13.28 19.40 -19.30
CA ILE A 1057 13.90 19.72 -18.01
C ILE A 1057 15.17 18.87 -17.91
N LYS A 1058 16.31 19.55 -17.76
CA LYS A 1058 17.63 18.92 -17.64
C LYS A 1058 18.26 19.28 -16.30
N ALA A 1059 18.77 18.28 -15.60
CA ALA A 1059 19.58 18.52 -14.42
C ALA A 1059 20.94 19.13 -14.81
N LYS A 1060 21.48 20.03 -13.99
CA LYS A 1060 22.88 20.46 -14.09
C LYS A 1060 23.81 19.41 -13.46
N PRO A 1061 25.11 19.41 -13.79
CA PRO A 1061 26.06 18.48 -13.17
C PRO A 1061 26.03 18.53 -11.64
N GLY A 1062 25.91 17.37 -11.00
CA GLY A 1062 25.73 17.25 -9.55
C GLY A 1062 24.28 17.28 -9.07
N TYR A 1063 23.32 17.26 -10.00
CA TYR A 1063 21.88 17.24 -9.70
C TYR A 1063 21.16 16.18 -10.55
N MET A 1064 19.93 15.88 -10.15
CA MET A 1064 18.98 15.07 -10.90
C MET A 1064 17.59 15.70 -10.84
N VAL A 1065 16.72 15.40 -11.80
CA VAL A 1065 15.32 15.88 -11.82
C VAL A 1065 14.33 14.72 -11.88
N SER A 1066 13.17 14.86 -11.24
CA SER A 1066 12.12 13.84 -11.26
C SER A 1066 10.72 14.44 -11.11
N MET A 1067 9.71 13.76 -11.65
CA MET A 1067 8.29 14.09 -11.40
C MET A 1067 7.80 13.65 -10.02
N ARG A 1068 8.62 12.91 -9.28
CA ARG A 1068 8.30 12.40 -7.95
C ARG A 1068 9.45 12.72 -7.00
N ASP A 1069 9.13 12.95 -5.74
CA ASP A 1069 10.08 13.21 -4.66
C ASP A 1069 10.47 11.92 -3.91
N ILE A 1070 10.48 10.80 -4.63
CA ILE A 1070 10.78 9.47 -4.08
C ILE A 1070 12.27 9.20 -4.27
N ALA A 1071 12.96 8.71 -3.25
CA ALA A 1071 14.41 8.54 -3.26
C ALA A 1071 14.98 7.56 -4.32
N ASN A 1072 14.14 6.67 -4.89
CA ASN A 1072 14.54 5.63 -5.84
C ASN A 1072 15.14 6.21 -7.13
N SER A 1073 16.36 5.79 -7.47
CA SER A 1073 17.15 6.25 -8.62
C SER A 1073 16.49 6.09 -10.00
N ASN A 1074 15.50 5.20 -10.16
CA ASN A 1074 14.92 4.91 -11.47
C ASN A 1074 13.98 6.00 -12.00
N TYR A 1075 13.57 6.94 -11.15
CA TYR A 1075 12.73 8.08 -11.54
C TYR A 1075 13.52 9.37 -11.69
N TRP A 1076 14.80 9.36 -11.33
CA TRP A 1076 15.67 10.53 -11.36
C TRP A 1076 16.45 10.55 -12.67
N HIS A 1077 16.33 11.66 -13.38
CA HIS A 1077 17.06 11.93 -14.61
C HIS A 1077 18.28 12.78 -14.29
N ASP A 1078 19.47 12.28 -14.62
CA ASP A 1078 20.76 12.96 -14.44
C ASP A 1078 21.05 13.94 -15.59
N GLN A 1079 22.24 14.53 -15.64
CA GLN A 1079 22.63 15.45 -16.73
C GLN A 1079 22.62 14.81 -18.15
N ASN A 1080 22.55 13.48 -18.26
CA ASN A 1080 22.57 12.74 -19.52
C ASN A 1080 21.16 12.32 -19.96
N SER A 1081 20.15 12.59 -19.15
CA SER A 1081 18.74 12.24 -19.39
C SER A 1081 17.83 13.41 -19.01
N ASN A 1082 16.68 13.53 -19.64
CA ASN A 1082 15.79 14.69 -19.45
C ASN A 1082 14.35 14.24 -19.20
N LEU A 1083 13.60 15.09 -18.48
CA LEU A 1083 12.15 15.01 -18.49
C LEU A 1083 11.67 15.71 -19.76
N MET A 1084 11.05 14.95 -20.63
CA MET A 1084 10.57 15.40 -21.94
C MET A 1084 9.05 15.52 -21.91
N PHE A 1085 8.55 16.69 -22.29
CA PHE A 1085 7.13 16.93 -22.49
C PHE A 1085 6.89 17.23 -23.96
N GLU A 1086 6.14 16.34 -24.59
CA GLU A 1086 5.77 16.39 -26.00
C GLU A 1086 4.25 16.46 -26.07
N GLY A 1087 3.71 17.48 -26.75
CA GLY A 1087 2.27 17.71 -26.86
C GLY A 1087 1.93 19.19 -26.89
N GLU A 1088 1.00 19.54 -27.78
CA GLU A 1088 0.59 20.93 -28.01
C GLU A 1088 -0.08 21.53 -26.77
N THR A 1089 0.43 22.68 -26.32
CA THR A 1089 -0.13 23.38 -25.16
C THR A 1089 0.26 24.86 -25.13
N ALA A 1090 -0.72 25.72 -24.83
CA ALA A 1090 -0.51 27.15 -24.62
C ALA A 1090 -0.23 27.54 -23.17
N ASN A 1091 -0.53 26.63 -22.23
CA ASN A 1091 -0.48 26.85 -20.79
C ASN A 1091 0.07 25.61 -20.08
N GLY A 1092 1.07 24.96 -20.68
CA GLY A 1092 1.73 23.80 -20.10
C GLY A 1092 2.25 24.15 -18.72
N LYS A 1093 1.95 23.30 -17.72
CA LYS A 1093 2.43 23.47 -16.35
C LYS A 1093 2.95 22.13 -15.88
N VAL A 1094 4.19 22.12 -15.41
CA VAL A 1094 4.83 20.90 -14.88
C VAL A 1094 5.31 21.16 -13.47
N ASN A 1095 4.99 20.21 -12.59
CA ASN A 1095 5.51 20.14 -11.23
C ASN A 1095 6.54 19.02 -11.18
N PHE A 1096 7.75 19.33 -10.71
CA PHE A 1096 8.84 18.37 -10.60
C PHE A 1096 9.70 18.71 -9.38
N TYR A 1097 10.68 17.87 -9.11
CA TYR A 1097 11.60 17.98 -7.99
C TYR A 1097 13.02 17.87 -8.51
N VAL A 1098 13.95 18.49 -7.78
CA VAL A 1098 15.38 18.45 -8.07
C VAL A 1098 16.10 17.83 -6.89
N LYS A 1099 17.00 16.89 -7.16
CA LYS A 1099 17.82 16.23 -6.15
C LYS A 1099 19.26 16.66 -6.31
N ASN A 1100 19.88 17.11 -5.23
CA ASN A 1100 21.32 17.31 -5.20
C ASN A 1100 22.00 15.94 -5.00
N THR A 1101 22.86 15.52 -5.93
CA THR A 1101 23.46 14.17 -5.87
C THR A 1101 24.56 14.04 -4.82
N ALA A 1102 25.15 15.16 -4.40
CA ALA A 1102 26.20 15.15 -3.38
C ALA A 1102 25.62 15.01 -1.97
N THR A 1103 24.48 15.66 -1.69
CA THR A 1103 23.84 15.62 -0.36
C THR A 1103 22.66 14.66 -0.29
N GLY A 1104 22.09 14.23 -1.42
CA GLY A 1104 20.86 13.44 -1.48
C GLY A 1104 19.58 14.25 -1.30
N ALA A 1105 19.67 15.54 -0.96
CA ALA A 1105 18.53 16.40 -0.66
C ALA A 1105 17.63 16.62 -1.88
N ILE A 1106 16.32 16.54 -1.67
CA ILE A 1106 15.26 16.77 -2.66
C ILE A 1106 14.60 18.11 -2.40
N SER A 1107 14.43 18.89 -3.45
CA SER A 1107 13.86 20.24 -3.39
C SER A 1107 12.39 20.22 -2.99
N LYS A 1108 11.87 21.37 -2.57
CA LYS A 1108 10.43 21.66 -2.66
C LYS A 1108 9.97 21.52 -4.13
N VAL A 1109 8.67 21.34 -4.32
CA VAL A 1109 8.09 21.27 -5.67
C VAL A 1109 8.47 22.50 -6.48
N VAL A 1110 9.01 22.26 -7.68
CA VAL A 1110 9.33 23.27 -8.67
C VAL A 1110 8.22 23.26 -9.70
N THR A 1111 7.70 24.45 -10.00
CA THR A 1111 6.68 24.64 -11.02
C THR A 1111 7.25 25.46 -12.16
N GLU A 1112 7.26 24.88 -13.36
CA GLU A 1112 7.60 25.60 -14.60
C GLU A 1112 6.38 25.63 -15.52
N THR A 1113 6.27 26.71 -16.28
CA THR A 1113 5.26 26.85 -17.33
C THR A 1113 5.92 26.87 -18.69
N PHE A 1114 5.26 26.26 -19.67
CA PHE A 1114 5.79 26.11 -21.00
C PHE A 1114 4.71 26.15 -22.07
N LYS A 1115 5.16 26.37 -23.31
CA LYS A 1115 4.34 26.45 -24.50
C LYS A 1115 4.98 25.60 -25.59
N ILE A 1116 4.18 24.80 -26.27
CA ILE A 1116 4.60 23.96 -27.40
C ILE A 1116 3.51 24.09 -28.45
N ASP A 1117 3.91 24.44 -29.66
CA ASP A 1117 3.06 24.39 -30.84
C ASP A 1117 3.81 23.67 -31.95
N GLN A 1118 3.30 22.51 -32.36
CA GLN A 1118 3.87 21.73 -33.46
C GLN A 1118 3.02 21.85 -34.73
N THR A 1119 1.84 22.47 -34.62
CA THR A 1119 0.95 22.65 -35.76
C THR A 1119 1.53 23.71 -36.67
N LYS A 1120 1.60 23.40 -37.97
CA LYS A 1120 2.05 24.36 -38.97
C LYS A 1120 0.90 25.32 -39.26
N PRO A 1121 1.16 26.61 -39.49
CA PRO A 1121 0.13 27.54 -39.96
C PRO A 1121 -0.58 27.02 -41.22
N GLU A 1122 -1.91 27.00 -41.18
CA GLU A 1122 -2.78 26.52 -42.26
C GLU A 1122 -3.49 27.68 -42.98
N ASN A 1123 -4.25 27.39 -44.03
CA ASN A 1123 -5.03 28.37 -44.80
C ASN A 1123 -4.20 29.54 -45.37
N VAL A 1124 -2.95 29.27 -45.80
CA VAL A 1124 -2.10 30.27 -46.43
C VAL A 1124 -2.75 30.74 -47.73
N THR A 1125 -3.27 31.96 -47.75
CA THR A 1125 -3.83 32.61 -48.94
C THR A 1125 -2.98 33.81 -49.33
N VAL A 1126 -2.73 33.96 -50.62
CA VAL A 1126 -2.11 35.14 -51.21
C VAL A 1126 -3.15 35.79 -52.10
N SER A 1127 -3.49 37.04 -51.80
CA SER A 1127 -4.46 37.82 -52.56
C SER A 1127 -3.86 39.17 -52.93
N TYR A 1128 -4.30 39.73 -54.04
CA TYR A 1128 -3.95 41.08 -54.47
C TYR A 1128 -5.17 41.68 -55.15
N GLN A 1129 -5.33 43.00 -55.05
CA GLN A 1129 -6.49 43.71 -55.60
C GLN A 1129 -6.38 43.81 -57.13
N ASP A 1130 -6.95 42.83 -57.84
CA ASP A 1130 -7.29 42.95 -59.25
C ASP A 1130 -8.74 43.43 -59.41
N ASN A 1131 -8.92 44.66 -59.89
CA ASN A 1131 -10.22 45.03 -60.43
C ASN A 1131 -10.37 44.40 -61.83
N GLY A 1132 -11.58 44.06 -62.26
CA GLY A 1132 -11.82 43.37 -63.54
C GLY A 1132 -11.25 44.09 -64.78
N TRP A 1133 -10.95 45.38 -64.67
CA TRP A 1133 -10.27 46.19 -65.69
C TRP A 1133 -8.76 45.89 -65.81
N LYS A 1134 -8.09 45.52 -64.72
CA LYS A 1134 -6.67 45.15 -64.70
C LYS A 1134 -6.41 43.75 -65.27
N GLN A 1135 -7.31 42.79 -65.04
CA GLN A 1135 -7.26 41.47 -65.69
C GLN A 1135 -7.40 41.58 -67.21
N PHE A 1136 -8.26 42.50 -67.67
CA PHE A 1136 -8.38 42.84 -69.08
C PHE A 1136 -7.08 43.42 -69.65
N LEU A 1137 -6.45 44.41 -68.99
CA LEU A 1137 -5.18 45.02 -69.45
C LEU A 1137 -3.98 44.05 -69.46
N ASN A 1138 -3.90 43.11 -68.53
CA ASN A 1138 -2.84 42.08 -68.50
C ASN A 1138 -2.96 41.08 -69.67
N ALA A 1139 -4.18 40.76 -70.10
CA ALA A 1139 -4.43 39.84 -71.22
C ALA A 1139 -3.99 40.43 -72.58
N ILE A 1140 -4.04 41.75 -72.75
CA ILE A 1140 -3.67 42.45 -74.00
C ILE A 1140 -2.23 42.99 -74.01
N THR A 1141 -1.49 42.91 -72.89
CA THR A 1141 -0.08 43.36 -72.81
C THR A 1141 0.94 42.21 -72.78
N PHE A 1142 0.49 40.98 -73.08
CA PHE A 1142 1.32 39.76 -73.10
C PHE A 1142 2.09 39.49 -71.80
N GLY A 1143 1.53 39.88 -70.65
CA GLY A 1143 2.02 39.49 -69.32
C GLY A 1143 3.43 39.96 -68.94
N LEU A 1144 4.01 40.96 -69.63
CA LEU A 1144 5.44 41.27 -69.47
C LEU A 1144 5.78 42.29 -68.37
N PHE A 1145 4.82 43.00 -67.78
CA PHE A 1145 5.09 44.02 -66.73
C PHE A 1145 3.88 44.31 -65.83
N PHE A 1146 4.10 44.38 -64.51
CA PHE A 1146 3.24 45.17 -63.62
C PHE A 1146 3.55 46.65 -63.88
N LYS A 1147 2.58 47.44 -64.36
CA LYS A 1147 2.79 48.87 -64.69
C LYS A 1147 2.57 49.82 -63.50
N ASP A 1148 1.94 49.32 -62.44
CA ASP A 1148 1.65 50.05 -61.19
C ASP A 1148 2.11 49.21 -59.99
N THR A 1149 2.30 49.86 -58.84
CA THR A 1149 2.58 49.18 -57.57
C THR A 1149 1.41 48.27 -57.17
N ILE A 1150 1.68 47.01 -56.85
CA ILE A 1150 0.67 46.03 -56.40
C ILE A 1150 0.85 45.75 -54.92
N THR A 1151 -0.22 45.95 -54.15
CA THR A 1151 -0.29 45.49 -52.76
C THR A 1151 -0.74 44.03 -52.72
N VAL A 1152 0.15 43.17 -52.23
CA VAL A 1152 -0.11 41.75 -51.99
C VAL A 1152 -0.40 41.56 -50.52
N LYS A 1153 -1.52 40.90 -50.22
CA LYS A 1153 -1.93 40.49 -48.88
C LYS A 1153 -1.78 38.98 -48.73
N ILE A 1154 -1.00 38.56 -47.74
CA ILE A 1154 -0.86 37.17 -47.34
C ILE A 1154 -1.63 36.98 -46.03
N THR A 1155 -2.40 35.90 -45.91
CA THR A 1155 -3.01 35.49 -44.63
C THR A 1155 -2.78 34.01 -44.38
N ALA A 1156 -2.67 33.62 -43.11
CA ALA A 1156 -2.63 32.24 -42.65
C ALA A 1156 -3.17 32.17 -41.21
N THR A 1157 -3.62 30.99 -40.81
CA THR A 1157 -4.22 30.75 -39.50
C THR A 1157 -3.41 29.74 -38.72
N ASP A 1158 -3.12 30.09 -37.48
CA ASP A 1158 -2.56 29.21 -36.47
C ASP A 1158 -3.27 29.54 -35.16
N THR A 1159 -3.94 28.55 -34.57
CA THR A 1159 -4.86 28.74 -33.44
C THR A 1159 -4.16 28.76 -32.08
N LEU A 1160 -2.89 28.36 -32.00
CA LEU A 1160 -2.19 28.18 -30.73
C LEU A 1160 -1.07 29.22 -30.57
N SER A 1161 -0.03 29.19 -31.40
CA SER A 1161 1.05 30.16 -31.37
C SER A 1161 0.81 31.40 -32.22
N GLY A 1162 -0.11 31.30 -33.19
CA GLY A 1162 -0.35 32.35 -34.18
C GLY A 1162 0.77 32.43 -35.22
N VAL A 1163 0.57 33.24 -36.26
CA VAL A 1163 1.57 33.38 -37.33
C VAL A 1163 2.46 34.58 -37.04
N LYS A 1164 3.77 34.34 -36.92
CA LYS A 1164 4.77 35.39 -36.62
C LYS A 1164 5.29 36.10 -37.86
N GLU A 1165 5.58 35.36 -38.93
CA GLU A 1165 6.15 35.91 -40.16
C GLU A 1165 5.79 35.06 -41.38
N PHE A 1166 5.84 35.69 -42.56
CA PHE A 1166 5.77 35.04 -43.86
C PHE A 1166 7.10 35.20 -44.58
N LYS A 1167 7.57 34.12 -45.20
CA LYS A 1167 8.68 34.16 -46.16
C LYS A 1167 8.14 34.01 -47.57
N TYR A 1168 8.58 34.88 -48.48
CA TYR A 1168 8.14 34.89 -49.87
C TYR A 1168 9.31 35.24 -50.80
N THR A 1169 9.24 34.83 -52.07
CA THR A 1169 10.29 35.13 -53.06
C THR A 1169 9.78 36.14 -54.07
N ILE A 1170 10.60 37.15 -54.39
CA ILE A 1170 10.31 38.11 -55.46
C ILE A 1170 11.57 38.36 -56.30
N GLY A 1171 11.46 38.23 -57.62
CA GLY A 1171 12.60 38.39 -58.54
C GLY A 1171 13.78 37.44 -58.28
N GLY A 1172 13.52 36.29 -57.66
CA GLY A 1172 14.53 35.30 -57.28
C GLY A 1172 15.22 35.51 -55.92
N ALA A 1173 14.84 36.54 -55.15
CA ALA A 1173 15.34 36.77 -53.80
C ALA A 1173 14.28 36.48 -52.73
N GLU A 1174 14.65 35.73 -51.68
CA GLU A 1174 13.79 35.48 -50.51
C GLU A 1174 13.67 36.76 -49.66
N GLN A 1175 12.46 37.04 -49.21
CA GLN A 1175 12.07 38.17 -48.37
C GLN A 1175 11.27 37.63 -47.17
N THR A 1176 11.34 38.35 -46.04
CA THR A 1176 10.57 38.05 -44.84
C THR A 1176 9.72 39.25 -44.45
N ILE A 1177 8.45 39.02 -44.10
CA ILE A 1177 7.56 40.04 -43.55
C ILE A 1177 6.91 39.55 -42.26
N VAL A 1178 6.89 40.41 -41.24
CA VAL A 1178 6.23 40.11 -39.96
C VAL A 1178 4.72 40.11 -40.17
N ALA A 1179 4.05 39.12 -39.60
CA ALA A 1179 2.61 39.00 -39.64
C ALA A 1179 1.97 39.70 -38.42
N THR A 1180 0.84 40.37 -38.65
CA THR A 1180 -0.03 40.95 -37.64
C THR A 1180 -1.37 40.22 -37.71
N ASP A 1181 -1.75 39.54 -36.62
CA ASP A 1181 -2.98 38.74 -36.50
C ASP A 1181 -3.17 37.73 -37.65
N GLY A 1182 -2.10 37.03 -38.03
CA GLY A 1182 -2.17 36.07 -39.13
C GLY A 1182 -2.14 36.67 -40.54
N SER A 1183 -1.90 37.98 -40.67
CA SER A 1183 -1.88 38.67 -41.97
C SER A 1183 -0.68 39.59 -42.18
N ALA A 1184 -0.22 39.72 -43.42
CA ALA A 1184 0.83 40.68 -43.80
C ALA A 1184 0.56 41.28 -45.18
N GLU A 1185 1.01 42.52 -45.40
CA GLU A 1185 0.85 43.22 -46.67
C GLU A 1185 2.19 43.82 -47.13
N PHE A 1186 2.54 43.63 -48.40
CA PHE A 1186 3.72 44.25 -49.01
C PHE A 1186 3.44 44.73 -50.44
N ASN A 1187 4.25 45.67 -50.90
CA ASN A 1187 4.10 46.30 -52.21
C ASN A 1187 5.15 45.80 -53.20
N ILE A 1188 4.70 45.31 -54.36
CA ILE A 1188 5.53 44.97 -55.52
C ILE A 1188 5.61 46.18 -56.44
N GLN A 1189 6.82 46.70 -56.67
CA GLN A 1189 7.05 47.83 -57.56
C GLN A 1189 7.07 47.40 -59.04
N PRO A 1190 6.76 48.29 -60.01
CA PRO A 1190 6.65 47.98 -61.45
C PRO A 1190 7.91 47.38 -62.13
N GLN A 1191 9.04 47.38 -61.45
CA GLN A 1191 10.36 47.04 -61.99
C GLN A 1191 10.74 45.55 -61.90
N TYR A 1192 9.92 44.70 -61.27
CA TYR A 1192 10.18 43.26 -61.15
C TYR A 1192 9.61 42.50 -62.36
N LYS A 1193 10.44 41.69 -63.04
CA LYS A 1193 10.06 40.80 -64.15
C LYS A 1193 10.12 39.34 -63.72
N GLY A 1194 9.08 38.56 -63.98
CA GLY A 1194 9.03 37.10 -63.80
C GLY A 1194 7.74 36.62 -63.16
N ASN A 1195 7.34 35.38 -63.45
CA ASN A 1195 6.20 34.68 -62.85
C ASN A 1195 6.28 34.62 -61.32
#